data_AF-A0A2G7SNQ6-F1
#
_entry.id   AF-A0A2G7SNQ6-F1
#
_cell.length_a   1.000
_cell.length_b   1.000
_cell.length_c   1.000
_cell.angle_alpha   90.00
_cell.angle_beta   90.00
_cell.angle_gamma   90.00
#
_symmetry.space_group_name_H-M   'P 1'
#
loop_
_entity.id
_entity.type
_entity.pdbx_description
1 polymer ?
#
loop_
_entity_poly.entity_id
_entity_poly.type
_entity_poly.pdbx_seq_one_letter_code
_entity_poly.pdbx_strand_id
1 'polypeptide(L)'
;AFVKNRAIEDRRNEDRFHFIEWTKKAFANVDVIPAGNGIMHQINLEKMSPVVTVQDGLAFPDTCVGTDSHTPHVDALGVIAMGVGGLEAENVMLGRASWMRMPEIVGVRLTGRRQGGITATDIVLALTEFLRQQKVVGAYVEFFGEGADSLSIGDRATISNMCPEYGATAAMFSIDDQTLAYLRLTGRDEAQVRLVEAYARTAGFWSDSLADAQYERVLQFDLSTVVRNMAGPSNPHRRLPTSALAERGIADAAKLQAARAQEAQGLMPDGAVIIAAITSCTNTSNPRNVIAAALLARNANRLGLARKPWVKTSLAPGSKAVELYLKEAGLLTELEQLGFGIVAFACTTCNGMSGALDPSIQQEIIERDLYATAVLSGNRNFDGRIHPQAKQAFLASPPLVVAYALAGTIRFDIEQDVLGVVDGREIRLKDLWPADEEIDAIVEQSVKPAQFRAVYEPMFAIRKDDGDKASPQYDWRPQSTYIRRPPYWDTEGVGALAAFPRTLRNMRPLALLPDNITTDHLSPSNAILADSAAGEYLARMGLPEEDFNSYATHRGDHLTAMRATFANPQLVNEMAVIDGVQHKGSLARIEPEGRVVRMWEAMETYLNRRQPLIIIAGADYGQGSSRDWAAKGVRLAGVEAVVAEGFERIHRTNLIGMGVLPLQFGPGNDRKTLALDGTEVYGVEGERTPGTQLTLVIERRGGQTLRVAVTCRLDTAEEVSVYEA
;
A
#
# COMPACT_ATOMS: atom_id res chain seq x y z
N ALA A 1 0.58 6.03 24.88
CA ALA A 1 1.51 5.48 23.86
C ALA A 1 1.93 6.57 22.86
N PHE A 2 0.98 7.30 22.27
CA PHE A 2 1.23 8.36 21.28
C PHE A 2 2.43 9.29 21.59
N VAL A 3 2.46 9.94 22.76
CA VAL A 3 3.54 10.88 23.12
C VAL A 3 4.93 10.22 23.07
N LYS A 4 5.06 8.97 23.53
CA LYS A 4 6.32 8.23 23.49
C LYS A 4 6.74 7.92 22.05
N ASN A 5 5.80 7.48 21.22
CA ASN A 5 6.05 7.21 19.81
C ASN A 5 6.44 8.48 19.05
N ARG A 6 5.79 9.60 19.35
CA ARG A 6 6.10 10.90 18.72
C ARG A 6 7.51 11.37 19.06
N ALA A 7 7.91 11.28 20.33
CA ALA A 7 9.28 11.64 20.73
C ALA A 7 10.34 10.78 20.03
N ILE A 8 10.08 9.48 19.84
CA ILE A 8 10.96 8.60 19.06
C ILE A 8 10.97 8.99 17.58
N GLU A 9 9.81 9.30 17.01
CA GLU A 9 9.68 9.72 15.61
C GLU A 9 10.43 11.04 15.34
N ASP A 10 10.30 12.03 16.21
CA ASP A 10 11.04 13.30 16.16
C ASP A 10 12.54 13.07 16.18
N ARG A 11 13.02 12.23 17.11
CA ARG A 11 14.44 11.93 17.25
C ARG A 11 15.00 11.17 16.05
N ARG A 12 14.30 10.12 15.59
CA ARG A 12 14.80 9.25 14.50
C ARG A 12 14.74 9.91 13.13
N ASN A 13 13.81 10.84 12.92
CA ASN A 13 13.57 11.42 11.60
C ASN A 13 14.00 12.89 11.51
N GLU A 14 14.85 13.38 12.44
CA GLU A 14 15.30 14.78 12.46
C GLU A 14 15.89 15.21 11.10
N ASP A 15 16.82 14.42 10.52
CA ASP A 15 17.40 14.68 9.19
C ASP A 15 16.32 14.79 8.09
N ARG A 16 15.31 13.92 8.12
CA ARG A 16 14.22 13.90 7.13
C ARG A 16 13.30 15.10 7.29
N PHE A 17 12.95 15.43 8.54
CA PHE A 17 12.11 16.59 8.85
C PHE A 17 12.82 17.88 8.53
N HIS A 18 14.13 17.98 8.79
CA HIS A 18 14.94 19.10 8.34
C HIS A 18 14.89 19.27 6.81
N PHE A 19 15.07 18.18 6.05
CA PHE A 19 14.98 18.23 4.58
C PHE A 19 13.60 18.67 4.09
N ILE A 20 12.52 18.15 4.69
CA ILE A 20 11.15 18.53 4.31
C ILE A 20 10.86 20.01 4.66
N GLU A 21 11.30 20.49 5.82
CA GLU A 21 11.18 21.90 6.18
C GLU A 21 12.00 22.81 5.25
N TRP A 22 13.16 22.36 4.80
CA TRP A 22 13.91 23.04 3.74
C TRP A 22 13.10 23.09 2.43
N THR A 23 12.49 21.98 1.99
CA THR A 23 11.72 21.96 0.72
C THR A 23 10.57 22.96 0.74
N LYS A 24 9.87 23.08 1.88
CA LYS A 24 8.78 24.04 2.08
C LYS A 24 9.21 25.49 1.85
N LYS A 25 10.46 25.83 2.21
CA LYS A 25 11.01 27.19 2.07
C LYS A 25 11.71 27.42 0.72
N ALA A 26 12.24 26.36 0.12
CA ALA A 26 13.04 26.43 -1.09
C ALA A 26 12.19 26.42 -2.37
N PHE A 27 11.02 25.78 -2.36
CA PHE A 27 10.18 25.60 -3.54
C PHE A 27 8.81 26.29 -3.39
N ALA A 28 8.34 26.90 -4.47
CA ALA A 28 6.98 27.44 -4.54
C ALA A 28 5.96 26.30 -4.60
N ASN A 29 4.74 26.57 -4.09
CA ASN A 29 3.60 25.65 -4.13
C ASN A 29 3.86 24.28 -3.45
N VAL A 30 4.78 24.23 -2.48
CA VAL A 30 5.03 23.07 -1.63
C VAL A 30 4.52 23.36 -0.23
N ASP A 31 3.38 22.76 0.10
CA ASP A 31 2.85 22.74 1.46
C ASP A 31 3.16 21.41 2.14
N VAL A 32 3.54 21.49 3.41
CA VAL A 32 3.87 20.33 4.24
C VAL A 32 2.89 20.26 5.40
N ILE A 33 2.14 19.17 5.46
CA ILE A 33 1.37 18.82 6.65
C ILE A 33 2.33 18.20 7.67
N PRO A 34 2.53 18.81 8.85
CA PRO A 34 3.49 18.31 9.83
C PRO A 34 3.11 16.91 10.31
N ALA A 35 4.11 16.13 10.70
CA ALA A 35 3.88 14.78 11.17
C ALA A 35 3.02 14.74 12.46
N GLY A 36 2.30 13.63 12.65
CA GLY A 36 1.34 13.48 13.76
C GLY A 36 -0.02 14.16 13.55
N ASN A 37 -0.34 14.59 12.32
CA ASN A 37 -1.64 15.18 11.98
C ASN A 37 -2.60 14.24 11.24
N GLY A 38 -2.14 13.08 10.76
CA GLY A 38 -2.97 12.10 10.08
C GLY A 38 -2.30 11.42 8.89
N ILE A 39 -3.10 10.69 8.14
CA ILE A 39 -2.74 10.00 6.91
C ILE A 39 -3.24 10.81 5.72
N MET A 40 -2.38 11.01 4.72
CA MET A 40 -2.64 11.93 3.61
C MET A 40 -3.98 11.69 2.92
N HIS A 41 -4.37 10.44 2.67
CA HIS A 41 -5.63 10.12 1.99
C HIS A 41 -6.88 10.53 2.78
N GLN A 42 -6.85 10.37 4.10
CA GLN A 42 -7.95 10.81 4.96
C GLN A 42 -7.96 12.33 5.09
N ILE A 43 -6.80 12.98 5.21
CA ILE A 43 -6.70 14.45 5.19
C ILE A 43 -7.15 15.02 3.84
N ASN A 44 -6.88 14.32 2.74
CA ASN A 44 -7.32 14.72 1.41
C ASN A 44 -8.85 14.67 1.30
N LEU A 45 -9.43 13.53 1.70
CA LEU A 45 -10.87 13.33 1.73
C LEU A 45 -11.58 14.32 2.68
N GLU A 46 -11.01 14.59 3.85
CA GLU A 46 -11.62 15.44 4.89
C GLU A 46 -11.36 16.94 4.71
N LYS A 47 -10.30 17.35 3.97
CA LYS A 47 -10.00 18.78 3.77
C LYS A 47 -9.35 19.18 2.45
N MET A 48 -8.32 18.49 1.95
CA MET A 48 -7.49 19.06 0.86
C MET A 48 -8.23 19.13 -0.47
N SER A 49 -9.02 18.11 -0.82
CA SER A 49 -9.79 18.15 -2.06
C SER A 49 -10.94 19.16 -1.96
N PRO A 50 -11.01 20.16 -2.85
CA PRO A 50 -12.15 21.06 -2.95
C PRO A 50 -13.30 20.46 -3.76
N VAL A 51 -13.11 19.30 -4.41
CA VAL A 51 -13.98 18.69 -5.45
C VAL A 51 -14.11 19.55 -6.71
N VAL A 52 -14.37 20.85 -6.57
CA VAL A 52 -14.35 21.86 -7.64
C VAL A 52 -13.57 23.05 -7.14
N THR A 53 -12.57 23.50 -7.90
CA THR A 53 -11.75 24.66 -7.55
C THR A 53 -12.03 25.84 -8.48
N VAL A 54 -11.67 27.04 -8.03
CA VAL A 54 -11.70 28.26 -8.86
C VAL A 54 -10.29 28.83 -8.93
N GLN A 55 -9.76 28.94 -10.14
CA GLN A 55 -8.48 29.60 -10.40
C GLN A 55 -8.67 30.63 -11.51
N ASP A 56 -8.18 31.85 -11.30
CA ASP A 56 -8.24 32.95 -12.27
C ASP A 56 -9.65 33.20 -12.84
N GLY A 57 -10.67 33.02 -11.98
CA GLY A 57 -12.09 33.19 -12.33
C GLY A 57 -12.73 31.99 -13.06
N LEU A 58 -11.99 30.92 -13.32
CA LEU A 58 -12.48 29.70 -13.95
C LEU A 58 -12.72 28.61 -12.90
N ALA A 59 -13.95 28.08 -12.85
CA ALA A 59 -14.26 26.88 -12.07
C ALA A 59 -13.97 25.61 -12.88
N PHE A 60 -13.31 24.63 -12.27
CA PHE A 60 -12.98 23.34 -12.89
C PHE A 60 -12.90 22.23 -11.83
N PRO A 61 -13.05 20.95 -12.23
CA PRO A 61 -13.07 19.85 -11.27
C PRO A 61 -11.67 19.62 -10.70
N ASP A 62 -11.62 19.19 -9.46
CA ASP A 62 -10.37 18.73 -8.85
C ASP A 62 -9.88 17.46 -9.55
N THR A 63 -8.57 17.36 -9.70
CA THR A 63 -7.87 16.17 -10.22
C THR A 63 -6.53 16.05 -9.52
N CYS A 64 -6.08 14.82 -9.27
CA CYS A 64 -4.88 14.61 -8.48
C CYS A 64 -4.04 13.44 -9.01
N VAL A 65 -2.73 13.62 -9.04
CA VAL A 65 -1.79 12.50 -9.02
C VAL A 65 -1.06 12.53 -7.68
N GLY A 66 -1.01 11.39 -7.00
CA GLY A 66 -0.39 11.27 -5.70
C GLY A 66 0.70 10.22 -5.70
N THR A 67 1.81 10.48 -4.99
CA THR A 67 2.93 9.54 -4.85
C THR A 67 2.63 8.40 -3.87
N ASP A 68 1.38 7.94 -3.84
CA ASP A 68 0.90 6.77 -3.10
C ASP A 68 -0.18 6.08 -3.92
N SER A 69 -0.16 4.75 -3.94
CA SER A 69 -1.09 3.96 -4.76
C SER A 69 -2.56 4.19 -4.40
N HIS A 70 -2.89 4.47 -3.13
CA HIS A 70 -4.28 4.59 -2.68
C HIS A 70 -4.81 6.03 -2.73
N THR A 71 -4.15 6.90 -3.51
CA THR A 71 -4.67 8.22 -3.89
C THR A 71 -6.12 8.18 -4.43
N PRO A 72 -6.58 7.12 -5.14
CA PRO A 72 -7.99 6.92 -5.48
C PRO A 72 -8.98 6.95 -4.32
N HIS A 73 -8.54 6.95 -3.06
CA HIS A 73 -9.42 7.14 -1.90
C HIS A 73 -10.36 8.35 -2.05
N VAL A 74 -9.90 9.44 -2.66
CA VAL A 74 -10.70 10.66 -2.86
C VAL A 74 -11.65 10.58 -4.07
N ASP A 75 -11.52 9.56 -4.92
CA ASP A 75 -12.41 9.36 -6.07
C ASP A 75 -13.88 9.17 -5.66
N ALA A 76 -14.10 8.80 -4.40
CA ALA A 76 -15.42 8.74 -3.77
C ALA A 76 -16.17 10.09 -3.74
N LEU A 77 -15.48 11.21 -3.93
CA LEU A 77 -16.07 12.55 -4.01
C LEU A 77 -16.37 13.01 -5.45
N GLY A 78 -16.20 12.15 -6.45
CA GLY A 78 -16.30 12.53 -7.87
C GLY A 78 -15.07 13.26 -8.40
N VAL A 79 -13.90 12.95 -7.82
CA VAL A 79 -12.59 13.48 -8.21
C VAL A 79 -11.85 12.39 -9.00
N ILE A 80 -11.07 12.77 -10.01
CA ILE A 80 -10.17 11.82 -10.68
C ILE A 80 -8.82 11.90 -10.00
N ALA A 81 -8.52 10.93 -9.13
CA ALA A 81 -7.26 10.88 -8.40
C ALA A 81 -6.55 9.53 -8.59
N MET A 82 -5.26 9.57 -8.95
CA MET A 82 -4.51 8.37 -9.30
C MET A 82 -3.21 8.25 -8.53
N GLY A 83 -2.84 7.02 -8.21
CA GLY A 83 -1.53 6.70 -7.68
C GLY A 83 -0.46 6.67 -8.78
N VAL A 84 0.60 7.45 -8.59
CA VAL A 84 1.77 7.52 -9.48
C VAL A 84 3.07 7.37 -8.68
N GLY A 85 4.20 7.12 -9.35
CA GLY A 85 5.50 7.17 -8.68
C GLY A 85 6.04 8.59 -8.53
N GLY A 86 7.09 8.76 -7.72
CA GLY A 86 7.70 10.06 -7.46
C GLY A 86 8.15 10.78 -8.72
N LEU A 87 8.80 10.06 -9.65
CA LEU A 87 9.29 10.61 -10.92
C LEU A 87 8.16 11.14 -11.83
N GLU A 88 7.01 10.47 -11.84
CA GLU A 88 5.85 10.93 -12.62
C GLU A 88 5.23 12.18 -11.96
N ALA A 89 5.08 12.19 -10.63
CA ALA A 89 4.61 13.36 -9.90
C ALA A 89 5.56 14.55 -10.04
N GLU A 90 6.87 14.35 -10.00
CA GLU A 90 7.90 15.37 -10.22
C GLU A 90 7.79 15.99 -11.62
N ASN A 91 7.58 15.19 -12.66
CA ASN A 91 7.31 15.71 -14.00
C ASN A 91 6.05 16.59 -14.04
N VAL A 92 4.98 16.20 -13.35
CA VAL A 92 3.74 16.99 -13.25
C VAL A 92 3.96 18.30 -12.50
N MET A 93 4.69 18.26 -11.38
CA MET A 93 5.04 19.47 -10.61
C MET A 93 5.89 20.44 -11.44
N LEU A 94 6.68 19.95 -12.40
CA LEU A 94 7.47 20.77 -13.32
C LEU A 94 6.68 21.26 -14.55
N GLY A 95 5.38 20.99 -14.62
CA GLY A 95 4.48 21.50 -15.66
C GLY A 95 4.30 20.58 -16.87
N ARG A 96 4.82 19.35 -16.85
CA ARG A 96 4.48 18.35 -17.88
C ARG A 96 3.14 17.70 -17.55
N ALA A 97 2.35 17.35 -18.56
CA ALA A 97 1.15 16.55 -18.33
C ALA A 97 1.53 15.10 -17.98
N SER A 98 0.71 14.44 -17.15
CA SER A 98 0.75 12.96 -17.06
C SER A 98 0.07 12.39 -18.31
N TRP A 99 0.88 11.89 -19.24
CA TRP A 99 0.40 11.31 -20.49
C TRP A 99 0.11 9.83 -20.30
N MET A 100 -1.08 9.41 -20.73
CA MET A 100 -1.47 8.01 -20.78
C MET A 100 -2.30 7.71 -22.02
N ARG A 101 -2.38 6.43 -22.39
CA ARG A 101 -3.41 6.00 -23.34
C ARG A 101 -4.77 6.17 -22.70
N MET A 102 -5.77 6.50 -23.51
CA MET A 102 -7.15 6.54 -23.05
C MET A 102 -7.50 5.19 -22.40
N PRO A 103 -7.85 5.17 -21.10
CA PRO A 103 -8.17 3.95 -20.40
C PRO A 103 -9.51 3.39 -20.87
N GLU A 104 -9.70 2.08 -20.73
CA GLU A 104 -11.04 1.47 -20.75
C GLU A 104 -11.84 2.00 -19.55
N ILE A 105 -13.09 2.42 -19.75
CA ILE A 105 -13.98 2.85 -18.66
C ILE A 105 -14.99 1.72 -18.39
N VAL A 106 -14.83 1.07 -17.24
CA VAL A 106 -15.68 -0.05 -16.82
C VAL A 106 -16.73 0.45 -15.84
N GLY A 107 -17.99 0.40 -16.25
CA GLY A 107 -19.13 0.69 -15.37
C GLY A 107 -19.41 -0.49 -14.46
N VAL A 108 -19.51 -0.27 -13.15
CA VAL A 108 -19.88 -1.29 -12.16
C VAL A 108 -21.23 -0.91 -11.56
N ARG A 109 -22.29 -1.58 -12.04
CA ARG A 109 -23.65 -1.41 -11.54
C ARG A 109 -23.79 -2.13 -10.20
N LEU A 110 -23.89 -1.37 -9.12
CA LEU A 110 -24.22 -1.85 -7.79
C LEU A 110 -25.74 -1.94 -7.63
N THR A 111 -26.25 -3.14 -7.36
CA THR A 111 -27.67 -3.39 -7.09
C THR A 111 -27.90 -3.84 -5.66
N GLY A 112 -29.14 -3.84 -5.20
CA GLY A 112 -29.47 -4.26 -3.83
C GLY A 112 -28.93 -3.29 -2.78
N ARG A 113 -28.94 -3.71 -1.51
CA ARG A 113 -28.50 -2.90 -0.37
C ARG A 113 -27.66 -3.70 0.59
N ARG A 114 -26.76 -3.00 1.30
CA ARG A 114 -25.98 -3.55 2.41
C ARG A 114 -26.89 -4.22 3.43
N GLN A 115 -26.61 -5.48 3.75
CA GLN A 115 -27.33 -6.23 4.78
C GLN A 115 -26.97 -5.75 6.20
N GLY A 116 -27.86 -6.00 7.15
CA GLY A 116 -27.63 -5.66 8.56
C GLY A 116 -26.36 -6.32 9.11
N GLY A 117 -25.55 -5.55 9.84
CA GLY A 117 -24.31 -6.04 10.46
C GLY A 117 -23.15 -6.29 9.50
N ILE A 118 -23.30 -5.95 8.21
CA ILE A 118 -22.24 -5.93 7.20
C ILE A 118 -21.59 -4.54 7.17
N THR A 119 -20.26 -4.50 7.09
CA THR A 119 -19.45 -3.27 7.08
C THR A 119 -19.00 -2.88 5.68
N ALA A 120 -18.51 -1.65 5.50
CA ALA A 120 -17.89 -1.23 4.24
C ALA A 120 -16.66 -2.09 3.90
N THR A 121 -15.93 -2.55 4.92
CA THR A 121 -14.79 -3.45 4.74
C THR A 121 -15.23 -4.78 4.11
N ASP A 122 -16.36 -5.33 4.54
CA ASP A 122 -16.88 -6.58 3.98
C ASP A 122 -17.24 -6.43 2.49
N ILE A 123 -17.84 -5.29 2.12
CA ILE A 123 -18.20 -4.94 0.75
C ILE A 123 -16.95 -4.81 -0.12
N VAL A 124 -15.97 -4.02 0.30
CA VAL A 124 -14.77 -3.79 -0.53
C VAL A 124 -13.94 -5.07 -0.71
N LEU A 125 -13.87 -5.95 0.30
CA LEU A 125 -13.18 -7.23 0.15
C LEU A 125 -13.89 -8.15 -0.85
N ALA A 126 -15.22 -8.13 -0.89
CA ALA A 126 -16.00 -8.84 -1.90
C ALA A 126 -15.85 -8.25 -3.31
N LEU A 127 -15.89 -6.92 -3.43
CA LEU A 127 -15.65 -6.23 -4.70
C LEU A 127 -14.22 -6.45 -5.20
N THR A 128 -13.22 -6.48 -4.31
CA THR A 128 -11.83 -6.66 -4.70
C THR A 128 -11.58 -8.03 -5.33
N GLU A 129 -12.13 -9.10 -4.76
CA GLU A 129 -12.12 -10.44 -5.36
C GLU A 129 -12.82 -10.43 -6.73
N PHE A 130 -14.04 -9.89 -6.78
CA PHE A 130 -14.85 -9.83 -8.00
C PHE A 130 -14.13 -9.08 -9.13
N LEU A 131 -13.68 -7.85 -8.87
CA LEU A 131 -13.05 -6.99 -9.89
C LEU A 131 -11.72 -7.56 -10.38
N ARG A 132 -10.93 -8.20 -9.50
CA ARG A 132 -9.71 -8.90 -9.94
C ARG A 132 -10.06 -10.06 -10.89
N GLN A 133 -11.13 -10.81 -10.63
CA GLN A 133 -11.63 -11.86 -11.55
C GLN A 133 -12.14 -11.28 -12.88
N GLN A 134 -12.72 -10.06 -12.85
CA GLN A 134 -13.17 -9.35 -14.06
C GLN A 134 -12.05 -8.66 -14.84
N LYS A 135 -10.79 -8.73 -14.38
CA LYS A 135 -9.60 -8.22 -15.08
C LYS A 135 -9.71 -6.74 -15.46
N VAL A 136 -9.93 -5.88 -14.46
CA VAL A 136 -10.00 -4.41 -14.63
C VAL A 136 -8.64 -3.72 -14.53
N VAL A 137 -7.53 -4.45 -14.75
CA VAL A 137 -6.18 -3.90 -14.60
C VAL A 137 -5.95 -2.77 -15.60
N GLY A 138 -5.59 -1.58 -15.10
CA GLY A 138 -5.36 -0.38 -15.91
C GLY A 138 -6.64 0.36 -16.35
N ALA A 139 -7.82 -0.22 -16.18
CA ALA A 139 -9.10 0.43 -16.46
C ALA A 139 -9.42 1.52 -15.43
N TYR A 140 -10.30 2.45 -15.81
CA TYR A 140 -10.99 3.32 -14.87
C TYR A 140 -12.31 2.64 -14.52
N VAL A 141 -12.61 2.54 -13.24
CA VAL A 141 -13.86 1.94 -12.77
C VAL A 141 -14.78 3.06 -12.29
N GLU A 142 -16.03 3.03 -12.74
CA GLU A 142 -17.07 3.95 -12.26
C GLU A 142 -18.22 3.15 -11.65
N PHE A 143 -18.54 3.42 -10.39
CA PHE A 143 -19.61 2.74 -9.66
C PHE A 143 -20.92 3.52 -9.78
N PHE A 144 -22.01 2.83 -10.13
CA PHE A 144 -23.32 3.46 -10.33
C PHE A 144 -24.49 2.52 -9.96
N GLY A 145 -25.71 3.06 -9.95
CA GLY A 145 -26.95 2.32 -9.66
C GLY A 145 -27.42 2.43 -8.21
N GLU A 146 -28.61 1.89 -7.92
CA GLU A 146 -29.29 2.06 -6.61
C GLU A 146 -28.43 1.64 -5.41
N GLY A 147 -27.54 0.66 -5.59
CA GLY A 147 -26.63 0.21 -4.56
C GLY A 147 -25.59 1.28 -4.24
N ALA A 148 -25.04 1.95 -5.25
CA ALA A 148 -24.07 3.04 -5.09
C ALA A 148 -24.71 4.27 -4.40
N ASP A 149 -25.95 4.60 -4.77
CA ASP A 149 -26.72 5.69 -4.17
C ASP A 149 -26.99 5.46 -2.67
N SER A 150 -27.06 4.20 -2.24
CA SER A 150 -27.29 3.82 -0.84
C SER A 150 -26.05 3.91 0.07
N LEU A 151 -24.86 4.06 -0.51
CA LEU A 151 -23.59 4.07 0.22
C LEU A 151 -23.21 5.49 0.64
N SER A 152 -22.78 5.65 1.89
CA SER A 152 -22.20 6.91 2.37
C SER A 152 -20.85 7.19 1.72
N ILE A 153 -20.35 8.43 1.76
CA ILE A 153 -18.98 8.75 1.30
C ILE A 153 -17.93 7.92 2.05
N GLY A 154 -18.13 7.62 3.34
CA GLY A 154 -17.22 6.75 4.08
C GLY A 154 -17.16 5.34 3.50
N ASP A 155 -18.27 4.80 3.00
CA ASP A 155 -18.32 3.47 2.37
C ASP A 155 -17.70 3.50 0.98
N ARG A 156 -18.03 4.53 0.18
CA ARG A 156 -17.47 4.75 -1.15
C ARG A 156 -15.95 4.92 -1.10
N ALA A 157 -15.45 5.71 -0.15
CA ALA A 157 -14.02 5.95 0.05
C ALA A 157 -13.28 4.67 0.45
N THR A 158 -13.89 3.80 1.26
CA THR A 158 -13.35 2.46 1.53
C THR A 158 -13.22 1.63 0.24
N ILE A 159 -14.21 1.69 -0.67
CA ILE A 159 -14.19 0.98 -1.96
C ILE A 159 -13.12 1.55 -2.91
N SER A 160 -13.11 2.87 -3.09
CA SER A 160 -12.16 3.55 -3.98
C SER A 160 -10.72 3.43 -3.48
N ASN A 161 -10.50 3.39 -2.16
CA ASN A 161 -9.17 3.20 -1.59
C ASN A 161 -8.48 1.93 -2.08
N MET A 162 -9.21 0.83 -2.21
CA MET A 162 -8.67 -0.47 -2.63
C MET A 162 -8.50 -0.60 -4.15
N CYS A 163 -8.65 0.50 -4.90
CA CYS A 163 -8.41 0.56 -6.35
C CYS A 163 -7.15 -0.20 -6.81
N PRO A 164 -5.97 0.00 -6.18
CA PRO A 164 -4.77 -0.72 -6.58
C PRO A 164 -4.83 -2.22 -6.34
N GLU A 165 -5.63 -2.68 -5.39
CA GLU A 165 -5.71 -4.10 -5.01
C GLU A 165 -6.55 -4.93 -5.99
N TYR A 166 -7.53 -4.33 -6.67
CA TYR A 166 -8.19 -4.95 -7.83
C TYR A 166 -7.57 -4.55 -9.19
N GLY A 167 -6.60 -3.62 -9.19
CA GLY A 167 -5.73 -3.30 -10.32
C GLY A 167 -6.19 -2.15 -11.21
N ALA A 168 -7.33 -1.53 -10.90
CA ALA A 168 -7.81 -0.37 -11.63
C ALA A 168 -6.89 0.85 -11.37
N THR A 169 -6.95 1.83 -12.27
CA THR A 169 -6.17 3.08 -12.16
C THR A 169 -6.91 4.14 -11.32
N ALA A 170 -8.24 4.19 -11.45
CA ALA A 170 -9.14 5.07 -10.71
C ALA A 170 -10.46 4.31 -10.41
N ALA A 171 -11.18 4.74 -9.37
CA ALA A 171 -12.35 4.07 -8.83
C ALA A 171 -13.42 5.08 -8.37
N MET A 172 -14.18 5.59 -9.33
CA MET A 172 -14.99 6.80 -9.20
C MET A 172 -16.42 6.52 -8.73
N PHE A 173 -16.95 7.47 -7.96
CA PHE A 173 -18.38 7.65 -7.72
C PHE A 173 -18.76 9.06 -8.19
N SER A 174 -19.95 9.22 -8.79
CA SER A 174 -20.41 10.52 -9.26
C SER A 174 -20.74 11.49 -8.12
N ILE A 175 -20.75 12.79 -8.43
CA ILE A 175 -21.12 13.84 -7.47
C ILE A 175 -22.64 13.78 -7.24
N ASP A 176 -23.04 13.73 -5.98
CA ASP A 176 -24.44 13.58 -5.57
C ASP A 176 -24.72 14.17 -4.17
N ASP A 177 -25.91 13.90 -3.64
CA ASP A 177 -26.32 14.38 -2.31
C ASP A 177 -25.45 13.84 -1.17
N GLN A 178 -24.94 12.60 -1.29
CA GLN A 178 -23.99 12.05 -0.30
C GLN A 178 -22.69 12.86 -0.29
N THR A 179 -22.23 13.28 -1.46
CA THR A 179 -21.06 14.17 -1.62
C THR A 179 -21.30 15.49 -0.87
N LEU A 180 -22.42 16.16 -1.12
CA LEU A 180 -22.74 17.43 -0.44
C LEU A 180 -22.90 17.26 1.08
N ALA A 181 -23.57 16.18 1.52
CA ALA A 181 -23.76 15.87 2.93
C ALA A 181 -22.41 15.66 3.64
N TYR A 182 -21.48 14.95 3.00
CA TYR A 182 -20.15 14.74 3.53
C TYR A 182 -19.32 16.02 3.59
N LEU A 183 -19.36 16.86 2.55
CA LEU A 183 -18.68 18.16 2.57
C LEU A 183 -19.17 19.04 3.73
N ARG A 184 -20.49 19.05 4.00
CA ARG A 184 -21.04 19.74 5.18
C ARG A 184 -20.60 19.10 6.50
N LEU A 185 -20.67 17.76 6.61
CA LEU A 185 -20.28 17.01 7.80
C LEU A 185 -18.84 17.30 8.23
N THR A 186 -17.96 17.42 7.25
CA THR A 186 -16.52 17.71 7.42
C THR A 186 -16.21 19.19 7.55
N GLY A 187 -17.23 20.04 7.66
CA GLY A 187 -17.09 21.47 7.94
C GLY A 187 -16.54 22.29 6.78
N ARG A 188 -16.76 21.88 5.52
CA ARG A 188 -16.52 22.74 4.37
C ARG A 188 -17.49 23.92 4.38
N ASP A 189 -17.04 25.06 3.86
CA ASP A 189 -17.85 26.26 3.79
C ASP A 189 -19.05 26.07 2.86
N GLU A 190 -20.21 26.61 3.23
CA GLU A 190 -21.43 26.52 2.41
C GLU A 190 -21.26 27.15 1.01
N ALA A 191 -20.34 28.11 0.85
CA ALA A 191 -20.00 28.66 -0.45
C ALA A 191 -19.32 27.60 -1.35
N GLN A 192 -18.41 26.80 -0.79
CA GLN A 192 -17.76 25.70 -1.50
C GLN A 192 -18.78 24.61 -1.87
N VAL A 193 -19.67 24.24 -0.93
CA VAL A 193 -20.72 23.24 -1.19
C VAL A 193 -21.64 23.68 -2.33
N ARG A 194 -22.07 24.95 -2.34
CA ARG A 194 -22.87 25.51 -3.44
C ARG A 194 -22.11 25.56 -4.77
N LEU A 195 -20.82 25.86 -4.75
CA LEU A 195 -19.98 25.83 -5.96
C LEU A 195 -19.94 24.42 -6.56
N VAL A 196 -19.68 23.41 -5.73
CA VAL A 196 -19.62 22.00 -6.16
C VAL A 196 -20.95 21.58 -6.79
N GLU A 197 -22.07 21.86 -6.13
CA GLU A 197 -23.39 21.53 -6.66
C GLU A 197 -23.68 22.27 -7.98
N ALA A 198 -23.50 23.58 -8.02
CA ALA A 198 -23.78 24.39 -9.20
C ALA A 198 -22.92 23.96 -10.39
N TYR A 199 -21.63 23.71 -10.17
CA TYR A 199 -20.72 23.24 -11.19
C TYR A 199 -21.12 21.85 -11.69
N ALA A 200 -21.30 20.87 -10.79
CA ALA A 200 -21.62 19.49 -11.17
C ALA A 200 -22.93 19.41 -11.98
N ARG A 201 -23.97 20.16 -11.58
CA ARG A 201 -25.24 20.21 -12.33
C ARG A 201 -25.08 20.90 -13.69
N THR A 202 -24.31 21.97 -13.77
CA THR A 202 -24.13 22.74 -15.02
C THR A 202 -23.24 22.00 -16.02
N ALA A 203 -22.18 21.36 -15.54
CA ALA A 203 -21.20 20.63 -16.34
C ALA A 203 -21.64 19.20 -16.69
N GLY A 204 -22.73 18.69 -16.11
CA GLY A 204 -23.23 17.34 -16.36
C GLY A 204 -22.49 16.23 -15.59
N PHE A 205 -21.89 16.56 -14.44
CA PHE A 205 -21.20 15.61 -13.55
C PHE A 205 -22.03 15.19 -12.33
N TRP A 206 -23.26 15.69 -12.22
CA TRP A 206 -24.20 15.21 -11.21
C TRP A 206 -24.69 13.79 -11.55
N SER A 207 -24.91 12.96 -10.54
CA SER A 207 -25.21 11.54 -10.71
C SER A 207 -26.38 11.23 -11.65
N ASP A 208 -27.48 11.99 -11.57
CA ASP A 208 -28.65 11.83 -12.45
C ASP A 208 -28.36 12.13 -13.93
N SER A 209 -27.40 13.02 -14.19
CA SER A 209 -27.00 13.43 -15.54
C SER A 209 -26.15 12.36 -16.22
N LEU A 210 -25.61 11.43 -15.43
CA LEU A 210 -24.80 10.29 -15.87
C LEU A 210 -25.60 8.98 -15.95
N ALA A 211 -26.92 9.01 -15.75
CA ALA A 211 -27.77 7.82 -15.74
C ALA A 211 -27.71 7.01 -17.06
N ASP A 212 -27.54 7.70 -18.19
CA ASP A 212 -27.45 7.13 -19.53
C ASP A 212 -25.99 7.04 -20.05
N ALA A 213 -24.99 7.17 -19.16
CA ALA A 213 -23.59 7.04 -19.52
C ALA A 213 -23.31 5.67 -20.18
N GLN A 214 -22.53 5.68 -21.27
CA GLN A 214 -22.15 4.48 -21.99
C GLN A 214 -20.73 4.07 -21.60
N TYR A 215 -20.60 2.82 -21.17
CA TYR A 215 -19.35 2.21 -20.79
C TYR A 215 -18.94 1.17 -21.83
N GLU A 216 -17.65 0.99 -22.08
CA GLU A 216 -17.16 -0.09 -22.94
C GLU A 216 -17.57 -1.46 -22.42
N ARG A 217 -17.66 -1.57 -21.09
CA ARG A 217 -18.08 -2.78 -20.38
C ARG A 217 -18.85 -2.43 -19.12
N VAL A 218 -19.96 -3.13 -18.90
CA VAL A 218 -20.77 -3.02 -17.68
C VAL A 218 -20.71 -4.32 -16.90
N LEU A 219 -20.26 -4.23 -15.66
CA LEU A 219 -20.27 -5.30 -14.67
C LEU A 219 -21.42 -5.09 -13.69
N GLN A 220 -21.97 -6.15 -13.14
CA GLN A 220 -23.03 -6.07 -12.13
C GLN A 220 -22.61 -6.78 -10.84
N PHE A 221 -22.87 -6.13 -9.71
CA PHE A 221 -22.57 -6.66 -8.38
C PHE A 221 -23.73 -6.35 -7.42
N ASP A 222 -24.25 -7.38 -6.74
CA ASP A 222 -25.36 -7.24 -5.81
C ASP A 222 -24.86 -7.15 -4.35
N LEU A 223 -25.04 -5.98 -3.74
CA LEU A 223 -24.63 -5.69 -2.36
C LEU A 223 -25.33 -6.59 -1.33
N SER A 224 -26.52 -7.12 -1.65
CA SER A 224 -27.26 -7.99 -0.74
C SER A 224 -26.62 -9.37 -0.55
N THR A 225 -25.73 -9.77 -1.47
CA THR A 225 -25.00 -11.04 -1.42
C THR A 225 -23.77 -10.99 -0.50
N VAL A 226 -23.37 -9.80 -0.06
CA VAL A 226 -22.19 -9.61 0.77
C VAL A 226 -22.43 -10.16 2.16
N VAL A 227 -21.55 -11.05 2.59
CA VAL A 227 -21.46 -11.58 3.95
C VAL A 227 -20.25 -10.98 4.67
N ARG A 228 -20.13 -11.22 5.98
CA ARG A 228 -18.95 -10.80 6.74
C ARG A 228 -17.70 -11.50 6.19
N ASN A 229 -16.66 -10.72 5.90
CA ASN A 229 -15.47 -11.16 5.18
C ASN A 229 -14.18 -10.77 5.91
N MET A 230 -13.16 -11.60 5.69
CA MET A 230 -11.75 -11.28 5.82
C MET A 230 -11.09 -11.41 4.44
N ALA A 231 -9.83 -11.02 4.32
CA ALA A 231 -9.01 -11.39 3.18
C ALA A 231 -7.64 -11.91 3.60
N GLY A 232 -7.17 -12.94 2.92
CA GLY A 232 -5.89 -13.59 3.15
C GLY A 232 -5.96 -15.12 3.13
N PRO A 233 -4.94 -15.79 3.69
CA PRO A 233 -3.68 -15.21 4.12
C PRO A 233 -2.90 -14.59 2.96
N SER A 234 -2.23 -13.47 3.25
CA SER A 234 -1.17 -12.87 2.42
C SER A 234 -1.50 -12.51 0.98
N ASN A 235 -2.79 -12.39 0.68
CA ASN A 235 -3.31 -11.91 -0.59
C ASN A 235 -4.59 -11.06 -0.33
N PRO A 236 -4.63 -9.77 -0.73
CA PRO A 236 -5.76 -8.89 -0.44
C PRO A 236 -7.01 -9.23 -1.26
N HIS A 237 -6.88 -9.86 -2.43
CA HIS A 237 -8.01 -10.28 -3.27
C HIS A 237 -8.42 -11.74 -3.03
N ARG A 238 -7.80 -12.43 -2.07
CA ARG A 238 -8.26 -13.74 -1.59
C ARG A 238 -9.29 -13.53 -0.48
N ARG A 239 -10.56 -13.42 -0.86
CA ARG A 239 -11.66 -13.27 0.11
C ARG A 239 -11.85 -14.53 0.94
N LEU A 240 -12.15 -14.33 2.22
CA LEU A 240 -12.47 -15.35 3.20
C LEU A 240 -13.78 -14.98 3.91
N PRO A 241 -14.93 -15.50 3.49
CA PRO A 241 -16.16 -15.41 4.28
C PRO A 241 -15.91 -15.95 5.69
N THR A 242 -16.33 -15.23 6.75
CA THR A 242 -16.12 -15.69 8.13
C THR A 242 -16.85 -17.01 8.42
N SER A 243 -17.96 -17.26 7.72
CA SER A 243 -18.71 -18.52 7.77
C SER A 243 -18.01 -19.71 7.12
N ALA A 244 -16.94 -19.49 6.34
CA ALA A 244 -16.22 -20.53 5.60
C ALA A 244 -14.80 -20.77 6.14
N LEU A 245 -14.42 -20.18 7.29
CA LEU A 245 -13.04 -20.26 7.79
C LEU A 245 -12.58 -21.71 8.04
N ALA A 246 -13.46 -22.57 8.53
CA ALA A 246 -13.19 -23.98 8.74
C ALA A 246 -12.98 -24.74 7.41
N GLU A 247 -13.87 -24.53 6.44
CA GLU A 247 -13.76 -25.09 5.09
C GLU A 247 -12.44 -24.69 4.42
N ARG A 248 -11.99 -23.45 4.64
CA ARG A 248 -10.76 -22.90 4.08
C ARG A 248 -9.50 -23.26 4.89
N GLY A 249 -9.63 -24.04 5.97
CA GLY A 249 -8.51 -24.49 6.80
C GLY A 249 -7.83 -23.37 7.61
N ILE A 250 -8.52 -22.24 7.80
CA ILE A 250 -8.05 -21.11 8.59
C ILE A 250 -8.37 -21.39 10.07
N ALA A 251 -9.66 -21.58 10.35
CA ALA A 251 -10.16 -22.11 11.62
C ALA A 251 -10.12 -23.65 11.58
N ASP A 252 -9.85 -24.28 12.72
CA ASP A 252 -9.75 -25.73 12.82
C ASP A 252 -9.95 -26.16 14.28
N ALA A 253 -10.99 -26.97 14.55
CA ALA A 253 -11.37 -27.34 15.91
C ALA A 253 -10.28 -28.14 16.64
N ALA A 254 -9.56 -29.02 15.93
CA ALA A 254 -8.48 -29.82 16.52
C ALA A 254 -7.27 -28.93 16.84
N LYS A 255 -6.90 -28.03 15.91
CA LYS A 255 -5.83 -27.05 16.16
C LYS A 255 -6.21 -26.05 17.24
N LEU A 256 -7.47 -25.65 17.33
CA LEU A 256 -7.97 -24.77 18.38
C LEU A 256 -7.91 -25.47 19.76
N GLN A 257 -8.26 -26.75 19.83
CA GLN A 257 -8.13 -27.52 21.07
C GLN A 257 -6.66 -27.61 21.51
N ALA A 258 -5.75 -27.89 20.57
CA ALA A 258 -4.32 -27.91 20.84
C ALA A 258 -3.79 -26.52 21.28
N ALA A 259 -4.24 -25.45 20.61
CA ALA A 259 -3.94 -24.07 20.96
C ALA A 259 -4.40 -23.73 22.38
N ARG A 260 -5.62 -24.11 22.77
CA ARG A 260 -6.13 -23.93 24.14
C ARG A 260 -5.34 -24.73 25.18
N ALA A 261 -4.87 -25.92 24.83
CA ALA A 261 -4.00 -26.71 25.71
C ALA A 261 -2.62 -26.06 25.92
N GLN A 262 -2.05 -25.44 24.88
CA GLN A 262 -0.84 -24.63 24.98
C GLN A 262 -1.06 -23.40 25.86
N GLU A 263 -2.16 -22.68 25.63
CA GLU A 263 -2.54 -21.53 26.45
C GLU A 263 -2.70 -21.90 27.94
N ALA A 264 -3.32 -23.05 28.24
CA ALA A 264 -3.46 -23.55 29.61
C ALA A 264 -2.11 -23.87 30.30
N GLN A 265 -1.04 -24.06 29.52
CA GLN A 265 0.33 -24.22 30.01
C GLN A 265 1.09 -22.88 30.11
N GLY A 266 0.44 -21.75 29.80
CA GLY A 266 1.05 -20.43 29.76
C GLY A 266 1.84 -20.14 28.48
N LEU A 267 1.69 -20.97 27.44
CA LEU A 267 2.37 -20.82 26.16
C LEU A 267 1.49 -20.10 25.14
N MET A 268 2.10 -19.42 24.18
CA MET A 268 1.36 -18.91 23.03
C MET A 268 0.78 -20.04 22.16
N PRO A 269 -0.45 -19.87 21.67
CA PRO A 269 -1.11 -20.88 20.84
C PRO A 269 -0.56 -20.93 19.40
N ASP A 270 -0.70 -22.07 18.74
CA ASP A 270 -0.65 -22.11 17.28
C ASP A 270 -1.68 -21.14 16.66
N GLY A 271 -1.29 -20.43 15.61
CA GLY A 271 -2.13 -19.39 15.01
C GLY A 271 -2.24 -18.12 15.83
N ALA A 272 -1.41 -17.93 16.86
CA ALA A 272 -1.44 -16.74 17.71
C ALA A 272 -1.55 -15.45 16.89
N VAL A 273 -2.56 -14.63 17.21
CA VAL A 273 -2.67 -13.27 16.68
C VAL A 273 -1.74 -12.40 17.51
N ILE A 274 -0.57 -12.08 16.98
CA ILE A 274 0.44 -11.29 17.70
C ILE A 274 0.27 -9.78 17.49
N ILE A 275 -0.42 -9.40 16.41
CA ILE A 275 -0.77 -8.01 16.08
C ILE A 275 -2.27 -7.95 15.78
N ALA A 276 -2.98 -7.04 16.46
CA ALA A 276 -4.35 -6.67 16.13
C ALA A 276 -4.44 -5.14 16.01
N ALA A 277 -4.53 -4.63 14.78
CA ALA A 277 -4.40 -3.17 14.54
C ALA A 277 -5.63 -2.56 13.86
N ILE A 278 -6.26 -1.60 14.55
CA ILE A 278 -7.19 -0.66 13.92
C ILE A 278 -6.34 0.45 13.29
N THR A 279 -6.19 0.43 11.97
CA THR A 279 -5.20 1.23 11.24
C THR A 279 -5.72 1.58 9.84
N SER A 280 -4.89 2.25 9.04
CA SER A 280 -5.15 2.63 7.65
C SER A 280 -6.22 3.70 7.44
N CYS A 281 -5.97 4.56 6.45
CA CYS A 281 -6.97 5.47 5.89
C CYS A 281 -8.18 4.72 5.33
N THR A 282 -8.04 3.46 4.89
CA THR A 282 -9.12 2.64 4.31
C THR A 282 -10.36 2.58 5.20
N ASN A 283 -10.16 2.36 6.51
CA ASN A 283 -11.25 2.11 7.45
C ASN A 283 -11.37 3.19 8.54
N THR A 284 -10.29 3.91 8.87
CA THR A 284 -10.34 4.96 9.92
C THR A 284 -10.92 6.29 9.44
N SER A 285 -11.08 6.46 8.12
CA SER A 285 -11.83 7.55 7.49
C SER A 285 -13.35 7.35 7.51
N ASN A 286 -13.81 6.13 7.80
CA ASN A 286 -15.22 5.79 7.90
C ASN A 286 -15.64 5.75 9.38
N PRO A 287 -16.35 6.79 9.90
CA PRO A 287 -16.72 6.86 11.31
C PRO A 287 -17.56 5.67 11.76
N ARG A 288 -18.40 5.13 10.87
CA ARG A 288 -19.26 3.98 11.14
C ARG A 288 -18.45 2.74 11.53
N ASN A 289 -17.37 2.46 10.79
CA ASN A 289 -16.48 1.33 11.08
C ASN A 289 -15.73 1.49 12.41
N VAL A 290 -15.25 2.71 12.71
CA VAL A 290 -14.51 2.99 13.95
C VAL A 290 -15.44 2.93 15.17
N ILE A 291 -16.66 3.50 15.06
CA ILE A 291 -17.67 3.44 16.11
C ILE A 291 -18.14 2.00 16.33
N ALA A 292 -18.34 1.21 15.28
CA ALA A 292 -18.68 -0.21 15.42
C ALA A 292 -17.61 -1.00 16.20
N ALA A 293 -16.33 -0.74 15.95
CA ALA A 293 -15.24 -1.35 16.72
C ALA A 293 -15.26 -0.93 18.20
N ALA A 294 -15.51 0.35 18.46
CA ALA A 294 -15.56 0.87 19.81
C ALA A 294 -16.79 0.36 20.59
N LEU A 295 -17.92 0.16 19.93
CA LEU A 295 -19.10 -0.48 20.52
C LEU A 295 -18.88 -1.96 20.81
N LEU A 296 -18.20 -2.68 19.91
CA LEU A 296 -17.81 -4.07 20.17
C LEU A 296 -16.89 -4.15 21.41
N ALA A 297 -15.92 -3.25 21.51
CA ALA A 297 -15.06 -3.14 22.69
C ALA A 297 -15.85 -2.86 23.97
N ARG A 298 -16.78 -1.88 23.94
CA ARG A 298 -17.69 -1.58 25.05
C ARG A 298 -18.50 -2.78 25.48
N ASN A 299 -19.07 -3.52 24.53
CA ASN A 299 -19.88 -4.70 24.81
C ASN A 299 -19.03 -5.82 25.44
N ALA A 300 -17.79 -5.99 24.99
CA ALA A 300 -16.84 -6.93 25.59
C ALA A 300 -16.44 -6.52 27.02
N ASN A 301 -16.13 -5.25 27.26
CA ASN A 301 -15.78 -4.73 28.60
C ASN A 301 -16.92 -4.88 29.61
N ARG A 302 -18.17 -4.62 29.19
CA ARG A 302 -19.38 -4.82 30.02
C ARG A 302 -19.55 -6.26 30.49
N LEU A 303 -19.01 -7.20 29.73
CA LEU A 303 -19.03 -8.64 30.03
C LEU A 303 -17.72 -9.13 30.68
N GLY A 304 -16.80 -8.22 31.02
CA GLY A 304 -15.51 -8.57 31.64
C GLY A 304 -14.55 -9.34 30.74
N LEU A 305 -14.77 -9.31 29.41
CA LEU A 305 -13.85 -9.93 28.46
C LEU A 305 -12.62 -9.04 28.26
N ALA A 306 -11.46 -9.67 28.08
CA ALA A 306 -10.20 -8.98 27.85
C ALA A 306 -9.48 -9.56 26.63
N ARG A 307 -8.65 -8.73 25.97
CA ARG A 307 -7.74 -9.22 24.93
C ARG A 307 -6.75 -10.24 25.50
N LYS A 308 -6.25 -11.15 24.67
CA LYS A 308 -5.18 -12.06 25.08
C LYS A 308 -3.86 -11.30 25.30
N PRO A 309 -3.01 -11.71 26.26
CA PRO A 309 -1.84 -10.95 26.67
C PRO A 309 -0.78 -10.82 25.57
N TRP A 310 -0.63 -11.83 24.71
CA TRP A 310 0.31 -11.83 23.59
C TRP A 310 -0.11 -10.96 22.40
N VAL A 311 -1.36 -10.48 22.38
CA VAL A 311 -1.86 -9.67 21.26
C VAL A 311 -1.45 -8.22 21.46
N LYS A 312 -0.54 -7.71 20.62
CA LYS A 312 -0.23 -6.28 20.57
C LYS A 312 -1.33 -5.53 19.83
N THR A 313 -2.15 -4.80 20.59
CA THR A 313 -3.25 -3.99 20.06
C THR A 313 -2.83 -2.54 19.77
N SER A 314 -3.46 -1.90 18.79
CA SER A 314 -3.21 -0.49 18.47
C SER A 314 -4.37 0.16 17.72
N LEU A 315 -4.61 1.45 18.01
CA LEU A 315 -5.45 2.34 17.21
C LEU A 315 -4.58 3.42 16.57
N ALA A 316 -4.57 3.51 15.24
CA ALA A 316 -3.84 4.51 14.49
C ALA A 316 -4.78 5.23 13.51
N PRO A 317 -5.47 6.29 13.97
CA PRO A 317 -6.43 7.01 13.13
C PRO A 317 -5.74 7.80 12.02
N GLY A 318 -6.40 7.95 10.86
CA GLY A 318 -5.88 8.79 9.79
C GLY A 318 -6.20 10.28 9.92
N SER A 319 -6.94 10.71 10.95
CA SER A 319 -7.03 12.12 11.34
C SER A 319 -7.30 12.30 12.83
N LYS A 320 -7.02 13.50 13.34
CA LYS A 320 -7.33 13.88 14.73
C LYS A 320 -8.83 13.98 15.01
N ALA A 321 -9.68 14.10 13.99
CA ALA A 321 -11.13 14.16 14.17
C ALA A 321 -11.68 12.86 14.79
N VAL A 322 -11.03 11.73 14.51
CA VAL A 322 -11.36 10.43 15.10
C VAL A 322 -11.27 10.41 16.62
N GLU A 323 -10.23 11.02 17.18
CA GLU A 323 -10.10 11.13 18.62
C GLU A 323 -11.24 11.97 19.21
N LEU A 324 -11.61 13.06 18.54
CA LEU A 324 -12.64 13.99 19.01
C LEU A 324 -14.02 13.33 19.08
N TYR A 325 -14.46 12.67 18.00
CA TYR A 325 -15.78 12.03 18.01
C TYR A 325 -15.83 10.78 18.91
N LEU A 326 -14.72 10.05 19.06
CA LEU A 326 -14.68 8.91 19.99
C LEU A 326 -14.76 9.35 21.45
N LYS A 327 -14.15 10.49 21.79
CA LYS A 327 -14.29 11.11 23.12
C LYS A 327 -15.71 11.62 23.36
N GLU A 328 -16.29 12.28 22.37
CA GLU A 328 -17.66 12.80 22.46
C GLU A 328 -18.69 11.67 22.60
N ALA A 329 -18.49 10.54 21.92
CA ALA A 329 -19.30 9.34 22.07
C ALA A 329 -19.07 8.59 23.41
N GLY A 330 -18.03 8.93 24.17
CA GLY A 330 -17.64 8.19 25.37
C GLY A 330 -17.07 6.80 25.09
N LEU A 331 -16.62 6.53 23.86
CA LEU A 331 -16.20 5.19 23.41
C LEU A 331 -14.68 5.02 23.31
N LEU A 332 -13.89 6.11 23.37
CA LEU A 332 -12.42 6.01 23.33
C LEU A 332 -11.89 5.16 24.50
N THR A 333 -12.40 5.39 25.71
CA THR A 333 -11.98 4.66 26.91
C THR A 333 -12.25 3.16 26.80
N GLU A 334 -13.32 2.77 26.10
CA GLU A 334 -13.69 1.36 25.90
C GLU A 334 -12.65 0.64 25.02
N LEU A 335 -12.18 1.30 23.97
CA LEU A 335 -11.06 0.81 23.16
C LEU A 335 -9.76 0.73 23.97
N GLU A 336 -9.47 1.76 24.77
CA GLU A 336 -8.27 1.82 25.60
C GLU A 336 -8.22 0.71 26.65
N GLN A 337 -9.35 0.34 27.26
CA GLN A 337 -9.44 -0.77 28.21
C GLN A 337 -9.05 -2.12 27.59
N LEU A 338 -9.38 -2.34 26.31
CA LEU A 338 -8.90 -3.51 25.54
C LEU A 338 -7.50 -3.31 24.94
N GLY A 339 -6.82 -2.21 25.25
CA GLY A 339 -5.47 -1.90 24.78
C GLY A 339 -5.39 -1.21 23.42
N PHE A 340 -6.52 -0.89 22.77
CA PHE A 340 -6.58 -0.13 21.52
C PHE A 340 -6.44 1.38 21.76
N GLY A 341 -5.39 1.78 22.49
CA GLY A 341 -5.07 3.20 22.67
C GLY A 341 -4.52 3.83 21.39
N ILE A 342 -4.69 5.14 21.26
CA ILE A 342 -4.11 5.90 20.14
C ILE A 342 -2.59 5.83 20.22
N VAL A 343 -1.97 5.25 19.19
CA VAL A 343 -0.51 5.11 19.09
C VAL A 343 0.13 6.13 18.16
N ALA A 344 -0.61 6.62 17.16
CA ALA A 344 -0.19 7.66 16.21
C ALA A 344 -1.36 8.13 15.34
N PHE A 345 -1.22 9.31 14.74
CA PHE A 345 -2.02 9.76 13.60
C PHE A 345 -1.20 9.59 12.31
N ALA A 346 -1.00 8.33 11.89
CA ALA A 346 -0.10 7.93 10.82
C ALA A 346 -0.38 6.50 10.31
N CYS A 347 0.22 6.09 9.19
CA CYS A 347 -0.01 4.79 8.57
C CYS A 347 0.33 3.58 9.46
N THR A 348 1.38 3.68 10.29
CA THR A 348 1.81 2.63 11.26
C THR A 348 1.80 1.21 10.67
N THR A 349 1.07 0.28 11.28
CA THR A 349 0.97 -1.15 10.93
C THR A 349 0.52 -1.38 9.49
N CYS A 350 -0.28 -0.48 8.90
CA CYS A 350 -0.73 -0.59 7.50
C CYS A 350 0.45 -0.63 6.50
N ASN A 351 1.56 0.03 6.84
CA ASN A 351 2.78 0.08 6.02
C ASN A 351 3.95 -0.68 6.67
N GLY A 352 3.68 -1.63 7.56
CA GLY A 352 4.71 -2.45 8.21
C GLY A 352 5.45 -1.79 9.38
N MET A 353 5.09 -0.56 9.74
CA MET A 353 5.64 0.15 10.92
C MET A 353 4.87 -0.28 12.18
N SER A 354 4.83 -1.58 12.43
CA SER A 354 4.13 -2.21 13.56
C SER A 354 4.92 -2.17 14.87
N GLY A 355 6.23 -1.89 14.81
CA GLY A 355 7.14 -1.77 15.95
C GLY A 355 7.44 -3.12 16.65
N ALA A 356 8.42 -3.13 17.54
CA ALA A 356 8.86 -4.35 18.23
C ALA A 356 7.74 -5.01 19.06
N LEU A 357 7.76 -6.35 19.11
CA LEU A 357 6.98 -7.12 20.07
C LEU A 357 7.65 -7.06 21.45
N ASP A 358 6.94 -7.53 22.49
CA ASP A 358 7.60 -7.82 23.75
C ASP A 358 8.72 -8.84 23.53
N PRO A 359 9.93 -8.65 24.10
CA PRO A 359 11.05 -9.57 23.89
C PRO A 359 10.73 -11.02 24.23
N SER A 360 9.92 -11.28 25.27
CA SER A 360 9.52 -12.64 25.66
C SER A 360 8.63 -13.29 24.60
N ILE A 361 7.67 -12.54 24.04
CA ILE A 361 6.82 -12.98 22.93
C ILE A 361 7.67 -13.28 21.70
N GLN A 362 8.58 -12.36 21.33
CA GLN A 362 9.42 -12.56 20.16
C GLN A 362 10.33 -13.79 20.31
N GLN A 363 10.94 -13.97 21.48
CA GLN A 363 11.79 -15.11 21.78
C GLN A 363 11.02 -16.42 21.67
N GLU A 364 9.82 -16.49 22.25
CA GLU A 364 8.99 -17.70 22.19
C GLU A 364 8.56 -18.06 20.76
N ILE A 365 8.23 -17.07 19.91
CA ILE A 365 7.91 -17.30 18.50
C ILE A 365 9.09 -17.97 17.79
N ILE A 366 10.31 -17.46 18.02
CA ILE A 366 11.54 -17.95 17.37
C ILE A 366 11.90 -19.34 17.89
N GLU A 367 11.95 -19.54 19.20
CA GLU A 367 12.37 -20.81 19.82
C GLU A 367 11.45 -21.98 19.46
N ARG A 368 10.16 -21.72 19.30
CA ARG A 368 9.15 -22.75 18.98
C ARG A 368 8.80 -22.83 17.50
N ASP A 369 9.41 -22.00 16.65
CA ASP A 369 9.02 -21.78 15.25
C ASP A 369 7.50 -21.57 15.09
N LEU A 370 6.91 -20.80 16.02
CA LEU A 370 5.46 -20.71 16.17
C LEU A 370 4.81 -20.13 14.90
N TYR A 371 3.66 -20.68 14.52
CA TYR A 371 2.83 -20.09 13.49
C TYR A 371 2.07 -18.89 14.04
N ALA A 372 2.68 -17.71 13.95
CA ALA A 372 2.09 -16.44 14.39
C ALA A 372 1.50 -15.63 13.22
N THR A 373 0.45 -14.86 13.50
CA THR A 373 -0.34 -14.12 12.51
C THR A 373 -0.64 -12.69 12.95
N ALA A 374 -1.05 -11.86 11.99
CA ALA A 374 -1.54 -10.50 12.23
C ALA A 374 -2.95 -10.31 11.66
N VAL A 375 -3.81 -9.55 12.35
CA VAL A 375 -5.13 -9.12 11.87
C VAL A 375 -5.17 -7.60 11.89
N LEU A 376 -5.49 -6.98 10.76
CA LEU A 376 -5.50 -5.51 10.65
C LEU A 376 -6.62 -5.02 9.74
N SER A 377 -7.06 -3.78 9.99
CA SER A 377 -8.00 -3.05 9.12
C SER A 377 -7.31 -2.26 8.01
N GLY A 378 -6.19 -2.81 7.50
CA GLY A 378 -5.48 -2.28 6.33
C GLY A 378 -6.10 -2.73 5.01
N ASN A 379 -5.34 -2.52 3.93
CA ASN A 379 -5.69 -2.93 2.56
C ASN A 379 -4.69 -3.93 1.95
N ARG A 380 -3.55 -4.18 2.60
CA ARG A 380 -2.52 -5.11 2.13
C ARG A 380 -2.02 -6.01 3.24
N ASN A 381 -1.79 -7.28 2.90
CA ASN A 381 -1.39 -8.32 3.83
C ASN A 381 -0.25 -9.23 3.32
N PHE A 382 0.44 -8.86 2.23
CA PHE A 382 1.54 -9.66 1.65
C PHE A 382 2.57 -10.16 2.68
N ASP A 383 3.19 -11.30 2.40
CA ASP A 383 4.16 -11.93 3.30
C ASP A 383 5.30 -10.96 3.68
N GLY A 384 5.65 -10.94 4.97
CA GLY A 384 6.72 -10.09 5.50
C GLY A 384 6.42 -8.59 5.54
N ARG A 385 5.23 -8.15 5.10
CA ARG A 385 4.85 -6.73 5.06
C ARG A 385 4.49 -6.16 6.43
N ILE A 386 3.72 -6.89 7.24
CA ILE A 386 3.11 -6.34 8.46
C ILE A 386 4.07 -6.34 9.64
N HIS A 387 4.71 -7.46 9.92
CA HIS A 387 5.69 -7.62 10.99
C HIS A 387 6.60 -8.80 10.65
N PRO A 388 7.93 -8.75 10.93
CA PRO A 388 8.86 -9.84 10.58
C PRO A 388 8.49 -11.19 11.19
N GLN A 389 7.91 -11.19 12.39
CA GLN A 389 7.49 -12.40 13.12
C GLN A 389 6.06 -12.87 12.79
N ALA A 390 5.33 -12.18 11.93
CA ALA A 390 4.01 -12.62 11.47
C ALA A 390 4.17 -13.42 10.17
N LYS A 391 4.00 -14.74 10.21
CA LYS A 391 4.09 -15.61 9.03
C LYS A 391 3.00 -15.29 8.00
N GLN A 392 1.82 -14.85 8.48
CA GLN A 392 0.70 -14.45 7.63
C GLN A 392 -0.05 -13.26 8.23
N ALA A 393 -0.73 -12.51 7.37
CA ALA A 393 -1.62 -11.44 7.79
C ALA A 393 -3.01 -11.53 7.14
N PHE A 394 -4.01 -11.01 7.85
CA PHE A 394 -5.40 -11.00 7.42
C PHE A 394 -5.98 -9.59 7.50
N LEU A 395 -6.69 -9.20 6.44
CA LEU A 395 -7.47 -7.97 6.41
C LEU A 395 -8.85 -8.24 7.00
N ALA A 396 -9.33 -7.36 7.87
CA ALA A 396 -10.65 -7.48 8.48
C ALA A 396 -11.21 -6.10 8.84
N SER A 397 -12.52 -6.00 9.03
CA SER A 397 -13.15 -4.77 9.54
C SER A 397 -12.63 -4.41 10.94
N PRO A 398 -12.60 -3.12 11.33
CA PRO A 398 -12.22 -2.72 12.68
C PRO A 398 -12.89 -3.51 13.83
N PRO A 399 -14.21 -3.80 13.82
CA PRO A 399 -14.81 -4.65 14.86
C PRO A 399 -14.28 -6.09 14.85
N LEU A 400 -14.02 -6.70 13.69
CA LEU A 400 -13.40 -8.01 13.63
C LEU A 400 -11.97 -8.01 14.18
N VAL A 401 -11.20 -6.92 13.99
CA VAL A 401 -9.87 -6.79 14.60
C VAL A 401 -9.97 -6.87 16.13
N VAL A 402 -10.96 -6.20 16.73
CA VAL A 402 -11.21 -6.28 18.18
C VAL A 402 -11.61 -7.70 18.58
N ALA A 403 -12.51 -8.34 17.82
CA ALA A 403 -12.93 -9.72 18.10
C ALA A 403 -11.76 -10.72 18.07
N TYR A 404 -10.85 -10.62 17.09
CA TYR A 404 -9.65 -11.46 17.03
C TYR A 404 -8.62 -11.14 18.12
N ALA A 405 -8.62 -9.92 18.68
CA ALA A 405 -7.80 -9.63 19.85
C ALA A 405 -8.33 -10.33 21.13
N LEU A 406 -9.65 -10.51 21.23
CA LEU A 406 -10.28 -11.30 22.30
C LEU A 406 -10.01 -12.81 22.10
N ALA A 407 -10.16 -13.31 20.87
CA ALA A 407 -9.91 -14.71 20.55
C ALA A 407 -8.42 -15.10 20.68
N GLY A 408 -7.52 -14.23 20.22
CA GLY A 408 -6.05 -14.37 20.30
C GLY A 408 -5.42 -15.42 19.39
N THR A 409 -6.19 -16.14 18.59
CA THR A 409 -5.67 -17.06 17.55
C THR A 409 -6.57 -17.03 16.31
N ILE A 410 -5.97 -17.18 15.12
CA ILE A 410 -6.69 -17.32 13.86
C ILE A 410 -7.35 -18.70 13.70
N ARG A 411 -6.97 -19.68 14.55
CA ARG A 411 -7.57 -21.03 14.53
C ARG A 411 -9.02 -21.06 15.03
N PHE A 412 -9.48 -19.94 15.57
CA PHE A 412 -10.81 -19.73 16.11
C PHE A 412 -11.83 -19.50 14.97
N ASP A 413 -12.93 -20.25 14.98
CA ASP A 413 -14.10 -19.93 14.16
C ASP A 413 -14.82 -18.74 14.80
N ILE A 414 -14.59 -17.55 14.26
CA ILE A 414 -15.08 -16.30 14.85
C ILE A 414 -16.61 -16.21 14.92
N GLU A 415 -17.34 -16.98 14.11
CA GLU A 415 -18.79 -17.01 14.15
C GLU A 415 -19.32 -18.03 15.18
N GLN A 416 -18.63 -19.16 15.33
CA GLN A 416 -19.15 -20.35 16.04
C GLN A 416 -18.39 -20.74 17.30
N ASP A 417 -17.27 -20.11 17.65
CA ASP A 417 -16.56 -20.43 18.88
C ASP A 417 -16.89 -19.46 20.02
N VAL A 418 -16.66 -19.91 21.25
CA VAL A 418 -16.93 -19.17 22.49
C VAL A 418 -15.75 -18.27 22.83
N LEU A 419 -15.98 -16.96 22.89
CA LEU A 419 -14.99 -15.94 23.24
C LEU A 419 -14.74 -15.88 24.76
N GLY A 420 -15.75 -16.20 25.55
CA GLY A 420 -15.65 -16.28 27.01
C GLY A 420 -16.94 -16.81 27.62
N VAL A 421 -16.90 -17.11 28.91
CA VAL A 421 -18.06 -17.54 29.70
C VAL A 421 -18.27 -16.54 30.83
N VAL A 422 -19.47 -15.97 30.91
CA VAL A 422 -19.84 -14.93 31.88
C VAL A 422 -21.12 -15.36 32.57
N ASP A 423 -21.11 -15.47 33.89
CA ASP A 423 -22.24 -15.96 34.69
C ASP A 423 -22.83 -17.31 34.17
N GLY A 424 -21.96 -18.19 33.67
CA GLY A 424 -22.35 -19.48 33.09
C GLY A 424 -22.91 -19.41 31.66
N ARG A 425 -23.03 -18.23 31.06
CA ARG A 425 -23.43 -18.03 29.66
C ARG A 425 -22.21 -17.98 28.74
N GLU A 426 -22.25 -18.78 27.67
CA GLU A 426 -21.28 -18.67 26.57
C GLU A 426 -21.50 -17.37 25.79
N ILE A 427 -20.43 -16.61 25.61
CA ILE A 427 -20.42 -15.36 24.85
C ILE A 427 -19.75 -15.61 23.49
N ARG A 428 -20.45 -15.26 22.41
CA ARG A 428 -20.02 -15.44 21.01
C ARG A 428 -20.00 -14.09 20.32
N LEU A 429 -19.46 -14.03 19.09
CA LEU A 429 -19.39 -12.77 18.34
C LEU A 429 -20.75 -12.07 18.22
N LYS A 430 -21.81 -12.82 17.93
CA LYS A 430 -23.17 -12.28 17.83
C LYS A 430 -23.69 -11.58 19.09
N ASP A 431 -23.18 -11.95 20.26
CA ASP A 431 -23.57 -11.33 21.54
C ASP A 431 -22.84 -9.99 21.77
N LEU A 432 -21.74 -9.76 21.05
CA LEU A 432 -20.92 -8.54 21.14
C LEU A 432 -21.18 -7.57 19.97
N TRP A 433 -21.63 -8.10 18.83
CA TRP A 433 -21.77 -7.32 17.60
C TRP A 433 -22.84 -6.22 17.75
N PRO A 434 -22.49 -4.95 17.51
CA PRO A 434 -23.46 -3.85 17.64
C PRO A 434 -24.55 -3.90 16.57
N ALA A 435 -25.74 -3.42 16.92
CA ALA A 435 -26.83 -3.22 15.98
C ALA A 435 -26.54 -2.02 15.06
N ASP A 436 -27.01 -2.08 13.81
CA ASP A 436 -26.77 -1.00 12.83
C ASP A 436 -27.42 0.31 13.26
N GLU A 437 -28.61 0.25 13.86
CA GLU A 437 -29.34 1.42 14.37
C GLU A 437 -28.59 2.10 15.53
N GLU A 438 -27.91 1.33 16.37
CA GLU A 438 -27.09 1.89 17.47
C GLU A 438 -25.86 2.60 16.91
N ILE A 439 -25.19 2.01 15.91
CA ILE A 439 -24.02 2.63 15.27
C ILE A 439 -24.45 3.96 14.65
N ASP A 440 -25.51 3.95 13.84
CA ASP A 440 -25.95 5.12 13.07
C ASP A 440 -26.40 6.25 14.00
N ALA A 441 -27.12 5.94 15.08
CA ALA A 441 -27.51 6.93 16.10
C ALA A 441 -26.29 7.58 16.79
N ILE A 442 -25.25 6.81 17.10
CA ILE A 442 -24.04 7.34 17.74
C ILE A 442 -23.22 8.18 16.75
N VAL A 443 -23.14 7.76 15.49
CA VAL A 443 -22.52 8.56 14.41
C VAL A 443 -23.19 9.92 14.31
N GLU A 444 -24.52 9.95 14.18
CA GLU A 444 -25.30 11.18 14.07
C GLU A 444 -25.13 12.09 15.30
N GLN A 445 -25.11 11.50 16.50
CA GLN A 445 -24.96 12.25 17.74
C GLN A 445 -23.54 12.82 17.94
N SER A 446 -22.51 12.11 17.48
CA SER A 446 -21.13 12.33 17.93
C SER A 446 -20.17 12.84 16.86
N VAL A 447 -20.46 12.67 15.57
CA VAL A 447 -19.59 13.12 14.47
C VAL A 447 -20.08 14.47 13.96
N LYS A 448 -19.32 15.54 14.23
CA LYS A 448 -19.79 16.92 14.04
C LYS A 448 -18.85 17.78 13.20
N PRO A 449 -19.37 18.71 12.37
CA PRO A 449 -18.54 19.65 11.62
C PRO A 449 -17.57 20.48 12.46
N ALA A 450 -17.91 20.77 13.72
CA ALA A 450 -17.04 21.50 14.64
C ALA A 450 -15.72 20.77 14.92
N GLN A 451 -15.72 19.43 14.93
CA GLN A 451 -14.53 18.62 15.21
C GLN A 451 -13.55 18.70 14.03
N PHE A 452 -14.06 18.57 12.80
CA PHE A 452 -13.25 18.71 11.59
C PHE A 452 -12.66 20.12 11.48
N ARG A 453 -13.45 21.17 11.74
CA ARG A 453 -12.94 22.56 11.78
C ARG A 453 -11.84 22.75 12.83
N ALA A 454 -12.05 22.25 14.04
CA ALA A 454 -11.05 22.32 15.11
C ALA A 454 -9.71 21.65 14.76
N VAL A 455 -9.73 20.62 13.89
CA VAL A 455 -8.53 19.94 13.40
C VAL A 455 -7.92 20.67 12.20
N TYR A 456 -8.74 21.03 11.22
CA TYR A 456 -8.26 21.42 9.90
C TYR A 456 -8.08 22.92 9.70
N GLU A 457 -8.86 23.78 10.37
CA GLU A 457 -8.63 25.24 10.28
C GLU A 457 -7.24 25.62 10.79
N PRO A 458 -6.76 25.14 11.96
CA PRO A 458 -5.40 25.47 12.41
C PRO A 458 -4.31 24.83 11.57
N MET A 459 -4.57 23.65 10.99
CA MET A 459 -3.63 22.88 10.18
C MET A 459 -3.37 23.54 8.82
N PHE A 460 -4.41 24.09 8.20
CA PHE A 460 -4.35 24.76 6.89
C PHE A 460 -4.41 26.29 6.99
N ALA A 461 -4.28 26.85 8.19
CA ALA A 461 -4.24 28.29 8.38
C ALA A 461 -3.08 28.88 7.57
N ILE A 462 -3.40 29.80 6.64
CA ILE A 462 -2.39 30.54 5.88
C ILE A 462 -1.59 31.37 6.88
N ARG A 463 -0.32 31.00 7.07
CA ARG A 463 0.63 31.78 7.87
C ARG A 463 1.55 32.49 6.90
N LYS A 464 1.66 33.80 7.03
CA LYS A 464 2.67 34.57 6.29
C LYS A 464 4.05 34.05 6.71
N ASP A 465 4.79 33.48 5.76
CA ASP A 465 6.21 33.16 5.99
C ASP A 465 7.01 34.46 5.88
N ASP A 466 7.34 35.03 7.03
CA ASP A 466 8.18 36.21 7.17
C ASP A 466 9.66 35.85 7.42
N GLY A 467 10.01 34.55 7.29
CA GLY A 467 11.36 34.05 7.47
C GLY A 467 12.28 34.24 6.26
N ASP A 468 13.57 34.02 6.49
CA ASP A 468 14.59 33.99 5.43
C ASP A 468 14.29 32.87 4.43
N LYS A 469 14.31 33.20 3.14
CA LYS A 469 14.23 32.21 2.06
C LYS A 469 15.44 31.28 2.16
N ALA A 470 15.19 29.98 2.21
CA ALA A 470 16.27 29.00 2.14
C ALA A 470 16.95 29.05 0.77
N SER A 471 18.24 28.74 0.72
CA SER A 471 18.94 28.49 -0.55
C SER A 471 18.20 27.40 -1.34
N PRO A 472 18.00 27.56 -2.66
CA PRO A 472 17.42 26.51 -3.50
C PRO A 472 18.36 25.30 -3.68
N GLN A 473 19.63 25.43 -3.26
CA GLN A 473 20.57 24.32 -3.17
C GLN A 473 20.61 23.79 -1.74
N TYR A 474 20.28 22.52 -1.55
CA TYR A 474 20.33 21.87 -0.25
C TYR A 474 21.79 21.65 0.19
N ASP A 475 22.08 21.99 1.45
CA ASP A 475 23.38 21.74 2.05
C ASP A 475 23.47 20.28 2.54
N TRP A 476 24.04 19.42 1.68
CA TRP A 476 24.09 17.99 1.91
C TRP A 476 24.95 17.64 3.13
N ARG A 477 24.35 17.00 4.14
CA ARG A 477 25.02 16.54 5.35
C ARG A 477 25.85 15.27 5.06
N PRO A 478 27.20 15.29 5.12
CA PRO A 478 28.03 14.13 4.69
C PRO A 478 27.79 12.83 5.48
N GLN A 479 27.44 12.95 6.76
CA GLN A 479 27.20 11.82 7.67
C GLN A 479 25.73 11.38 7.72
N SER A 480 24.83 11.97 6.94
CA SER A 480 23.41 11.56 6.96
C SER A 480 23.25 10.14 6.44
N THR A 481 22.51 9.30 7.16
CA THR A 481 22.05 7.99 6.69
C THR A 481 20.64 8.05 6.09
N TYR A 482 20.02 9.25 6.05
CA TYR A 482 18.64 9.45 5.60
C TYR A 482 18.52 10.25 4.31
N ILE A 483 19.35 11.27 4.11
CA ILE A 483 19.25 12.21 2.99
C ILE A 483 20.64 12.37 2.35
N ARG A 484 20.78 11.89 1.11
CA ARG A 484 22.02 12.00 0.32
C ARG A 484 21.73 12.46 -1.10
N ARG A 485 22.69 13.18 -1.68
CA ARG A 485 22.64 13.53 -3.09
C ARG A 485 22.66 12.24 -3.93
N PRO A 486 21.66 11.99 -4.79
CA PRO A 486 21.66 10.79 -5.61
C PRO A 486 22.61 10.91 -6.81
N PRO A 487 23.14 9.79 -7.33
CA PRO A 487 24.18 9.78 -8.37
C PRO A 487 23.63 9.82 -9.80
N TYR A 488 22.34 10.14 -9.97
CA TYR A 488 21.65 10.00 -11.27
C TYR A 488 22.30 10.82 -12.39
N TRP A 489 22.86 11.98 -12.05
CA TRP A 489 23.45 12.95 -12.97
C TRP A 489 24.98 13.03 -12.84
N ASP A 490 25.59 12.16 -12.06
CA ASP A 490 27.04 12.16 -11.91
C ASP A 490 27.69 11.67 -13.22
N THR A 491 28.78 12.35 -13.61
CA THR A 491 29.49 12.09 -14.88
C THR A 491 30.71 11.20 -14.71
N GLU A 492 31.07 10.84 -13.47
CA GLU A 492 32.20 9.98 -13.12
C GLU A 492 31.87 9.15 -11.86
N GLY A 493 32.57 8.03 -11.67
CA GLY A 493 32.42 7.17 -10.49
C GLY A 493 31.55 5.93 -10.72
N VAL A 494 31.50 5.03 -9.73
CA VAL A 494 30.68 3.80 -9.79
C VAL A 494 29.22 4.16 -9.51
N GLY A 495 28.28 3.67 -10.33
CA GLY A 495 26.85 4.00 -10.21
C GLY A 495 26.44 5.32 -10.86
N ALA A 496 27.37 6.06 -11.47
CA ALA A 496 27.14 7.30 -12.20
C ALA A 496 26.41 7.04 -13.51
N LEU A 497 25.08 7.19 -13.53
CA LEU A 497 24.26 6.76 -14.66
C LEU A 497 24.54 7.57 -15.93
N ALA A 498 24.85 8.87 -15.82
CA ALA A 498 25.17 9.73 -16.96
C ALA A 498 26.54 9.42 -17.58
N ALA A 499 27.47 8.83 -16.81
CA ALA A 499 28.79 8.42 -17.28
C ALA A 499 28.75 7.15 -18.17
N PHE A 500 27.70 6.33 -18.04
CA PHE A 500 27.58 5.03 -18.69
C PHE A 500 26.23 4.90 -19.42
N PRO A 501 26.14 5.41 -20.66
CA PRO A 501 24.93 5.28 -21.47
C PRO A 501 24.54 3.82 -21.68
N ARG A 502 23.23 3.58 -21.74
CA ARG A 502 22.66 2.24 -22.00
C ARG A 502 23.13 1.73 -23.36
N THR A 503 23.49 0.46 -23.42
CA THR A 503 23.93 -0.18 -24.67
C THR A 503 22.87 -1.11 -25.24
N LEU A 504 22.02 -1.67 -24.39
CA LEU A 504 21.11 -2.79 -24.64
C LEU A 504 21.79 -3.98 -25.32
N ARG A 505 23.07 -4.19 -25.04
CA ARG A 505 23.91 -5.25 -25.63
C ARG A 505 24.74 -5.92 -24.55
N ASN A 506 25.09 -7.17 -24.79
CA ASN A 506 25.92 -7.97 -23.89
C ASN A 506 25.41 -7.99 -22.44
N MET A 507 24.09 -7.87 -22.24
CA MET A 507 23.48 -7.81 -20.92
C MET A 507 23.50 -9.19 -20.25
N ARG A 508 23.74 -9.21 -18.94
CA ARG A 508 23.61 -10.45 -18.13
C ARG A 508 22.38 -10.39 -17.24
N PRO A 509 21.70 -11.51 -17.00
CA PRO A 509 20.54 -11.50 -16.12
C PRO A 509 20.99 -11.28 -14.67
N LEU A 510 20.42 -10.26 -14.02
CA LEU A 510 20.54 -10.11 -12.56
C LEU A 510 19.60 -11.09 -11.84
N ALA A 511 18.42 -11.30 -12.41
CA ALA A 511 17.42 -12.20 -11.87
C ALA A 511 16.49 -12.76 -12.96
N LEU A 512 16.07 -14.01 -12.74
CA LEU A 512 14.94 -14.65 -13.40
C LEU A 512 13.85 -14.80 -12.34
N LEU A 513 12.72 -14.14 -12.53
CA LEU A 513 11.70 -14.00 -11.49
C LEU A 513 10.38 -14.67 -11.91
N PRO A 514 9.64 -15.26 -10.95
CA PRO A 514 8.34 -15.85 -11.22
C PRO A 514 7.27 -14.78 -11.48
N ASP A 515 6.03 -15.24 -11.61
CA ASP A 515 4.86 -14.36 -11.70
C ASP A 515 4.64 -13.64 -10.37
N ASN A 516 3.82 -12.58 -10.39
CA ASN A 516 3.31 -11.91 -9.20
C ASN A 516 4.38 -11.21 -8.32
N ILE A 517 5.50 -10.80 -8.90
CA ILE A 517 6.52 -10.03 -8.17
C ILE A 517 5.98 -8.65 -7.79
N THR A 518 5.64 -8.49 -6.51
CA THR A 518 5.26 -7.20 -5.94
C THR A 518 6.43 -6.21 -5.80
N THR A 519 6.13 -4.91 -5.72
CA THR A 519 7.12 -3.88 -5.36
C THR A 519 7.67 -4.04 -3.93
N ASP A 520 7.01 -4.80 -3.04
CA ASP A 520 7.57 -5.17 -1.74
C ASP A 520 8.68 -6.23 -1.87
N HIS A 521 8.68 -7.06 -2.93
CA HIS A 521 9.84 -7.89 -3.25
C HIS A 521 11.00 -7.07 -3.82
N LEU A 522 10.70 -6.11 -4.71
CA LEU A 522 11.70 -5.29 -5.40
C LEU A 522 12.38 -4.27 -4.49
N SER A 523 11.61 -3.63 -3.61
CA SER A 523 12.08 -2.58 -2.71
C SER A 523 11.22 -2.64 -1.43
N PRO A 524 11.55 -3.49 -0.45
CA PRO A 524 10.77 -3.67 0.77
C PRO A 524 10.66 -2.36 1.57
N SER A 525 9.65 -2.29 2.44
CA SER A 525 9.35 -1.11 3.27
C SER A 525 9.40 -1.37 4.78
N ASN A 526 9.62 -2.62 5.17
CA ASN A 526 9.62 -3.09 6.54
C ASN A 526 10.91 -2.71 7.30
N ALA A 527 10.99 -3.15 8.55
CA ALA A 527 12.14 -2.92 9.42
C ALA A 527 13.44 -3.46 8.81
N ILE A 528 14.53 -2.72 9.00
CA ILE A 528 15.88 -3.15 8.60
C ILE A 528 16.44 -4.04 9.70
N LEU A 529 16.81 -5.27 9.33
CA LEU A 529 17.45 -6.23 10.24
C LEU A 529 18.96 -6.06 10.23
N ALA A 530 19.62 -6.34 11.35
CA ALA A 530 21.07 -6.15 11.49
C ALA A 530 21.92 -7.03 10.56
N ASP A 531 21.43 -8.21 10.20
CA ASP A 531 22.06 -9.18 9.29
C ASP A 531 21.74 -8.93 7.81
N SER A 532 20.98 -7.87 7.51
CA SER A 532 20.75 -7.41 6.12
C SER A 532 21.90 -6.54 5.63
N ALA A 533 22.11 -6.48 4.31
CA ALA A 533 23.14 -5.62 3.71
C ALA A 533 22.98 -4.14 4.11
N ALA A 534 21.75 -3.66 4.25
CA ALA A 534 21.47 -2.31 4.73
C ALA A 534 21.80 -2.15 6.22
N GLY A 535 21.47 -3.13 7.06
CA GLY A 535 21.82 -3.14 8.48
C GLY A 535 23.33 -3.10 8.71
N GLU A 536 24.08 -3.94 7.98
CA GLU A 536 25.56 -3.95 8.01
C GLU A 536 26.15 -2.58 7.61
N TYR A 537 25.57 -1.92 6.60
CA TYR A 537 25.96 -0.58 6.18
C TYR A 537 25.66 0.48 7.24
N LEU A 538 24.45 0.47 7.81
CA LEU A 538 24.05 1.42 8.86
C LEU A 538 24.90 1.25 10.13
N ALA A 539 25.23 0.01 10.50
CA ALA A 539 26.17 -0.29 11.59
C ALA A 539 27.56 0.31 11.31
N ARG A 540 28.07 0.13 10.08
CA ARG A 540 29.36 0.70 9.67
C ARG A 540 29.35 2.24 9.67
N MET A 541 28.20 2.86 9.43
CA MET A 541 27.98 4.30 9.55
C MET A 541 27.83 4.77 11.01
N GLY A 542 27.86 3.87 11.99
CA GLY A 542 27.78 4.19 13.42
C GLY A 542 26.36 4.38 13.96
N LEU A 543 25.33 4.00 13.21
CA LEU A 543 23.94 4.04 13.68
C LEU A 543 23.66 2.84 14.60
N PRO A 544 23.03 3.01 15.78
CA PRO A 544 22.65 1.89 16.62
C PRO A 544 21.47 1.12 16.01
N GLU A 545 21.42 -0.21 16.24
CA GLU A 545 20.42 -1.10 15.61
C GLU A 545 18.98 -0.66 15.89
N GLU A 546 18.70 -0.22 17.12
CA GLU A 546 17.38 0.29 17.49
C GLU A 546 16.90 1.42 16.57
N ASP A 547 17.83 2.18 15.97
CA ASP A 547 17.56 3.31 15.09
C ASP A 547 17.74 3.00 13.60
N PHE A 548 17.99 1.74 13.21
CA PHE A 548 17.96 1.32 11.80
C PHE A 548 16.62 1.58 11.12
N ASN A 549 15.55 1.72 11.91
CA ASN A 549 14.25 2.15 11.42
C ASN A 549 13.73 1.19 10.33
N SER A 550 13.21 1.70 9.22
CA SER A 550 12.71 0.88 8.11
C SER A 550 13.28 1.30 6.76
N TYR A 551 13.27 0.38 5.80
CA TYR A 551 13.71 0.67 4.43
C TYR A 551 12.98 1.87 3.83
N ALA A 552 11.69 2.05 4.15
CA ALA A 552 10.91 3.18 3.67
C ALA A 552 11.44 4.53 4.17
N THR A 553 11.96 4.60 5.40
CA THR A 553 12.51 5.84 5.97
C THR A 553 13.84 6.24 5.34
N HIS A 554 14.61 5.28 4.84
CA HIS A 554 15.92 5.49 4.21
C HIS A 554 15.86 5.77 2.70
N ARG A 555 14.67 6.02 2.12
CA ARG A 555 14.50 6.32 0.68
C ARG A 555 15.21 7.59 0.20
N GLY A 556 15.57 8.50 1.09
CA GLY A 556 16.39 9.67 0.74
C GLY A 556 17.89 9.37 0.64
N ASP A 557 18.33 8.18 1.06
CA ASP A 557 19.71 7.73 0.98
C ASP A 557 19.83 6.57 -0.02
N HIS A 558 20.38 6.87 -1.20
CA HIS A 558 20.54 5.88 -2.25
C HIS A 558 21.47 4.73 -1.84
N LEU A 559 22.42 4.93 -0.93
CA LEU A 559 23.35 3.88 -0.50
C LEU A 559 22.63 2.81 0.33
N THR A 560 21.77 3.23 1.26
CA THR A 560 20.91 2.31 2.01
C THR A 560 19.84 1.70 1.10
N ALA A 561 19.18 2.51 0.28
CA ALA A 561 18.06 2.04 -0.55
C ALA A 561 18.49 1.07 -1.67
N MET A 562 19.70 1.22 -2.24
CA MET A 562 20.24 0.22 -3.17
C MET A 562 20.46 -1.14 -2.48
N ARG A 563 20.96 -1.16 -1.24
CA ARG A 563 21.11 -2.39 -0.45
C ARG A 563 19.78 -3.05 -0.09
N ALA A 564 18.70 -2.27 -0.08
CA ALA A 564 17.34 -2.77 0.09
C ALA A 564 16.78 -3.41 -1.19
N THR A 565 17.37 -3.16 -2.36
CA THR A 565 16.82 -3.62 -3.63
C THR A 565 16.86 -5.15 -3.68
N PHE A 566 15.70 -5.79 -3.88
CA PHE A 566 15.49 -7.24 -3.78
C PHE A 566 15.81 -7.86 -2.40
N ALA A 567 15.85 -7.06 -1.32
CA ALA A 567 16.18 -7.54 0.02
C ALA A 567 15.05 -8.31 0.74
N ASN A 568 13.94 -8.59 0.05
CA ASN A 568 12.80 -9.27 0.65
C ASN A 568 13.13 -10.75 0.93
N PRO A 569 12.90 -11.26 2.17
CA PRO A 569 13.22 -12.65 2.52
C PRO A 569 12.35 -13.69 1.81
N GLN A 570 11.23 -13.29 1.20
CA GLN A 570 10.34 -14.17 0.44
C GLN A 570 10.60 -14.15 -1.07
N LEU A 571 11.56 -13.34 -1.55
CA LEU A 571 11.89 -13.30 -2.97
C LEU A 571 12.38 -14.68 -3.43
N VAL A 572 11.92 -15.12 -4.60
CA VAL A 572 12.45 -16.30 -5.29
C VAL A 572 13.09 -15.83 -6.58
N ASN A 573 14.41 -16.02 -6.68
CA ASN A 573 15.15 -15.83 -7.92
C ASN A 573 15.42 -17.20 -8.52
N GLU A 574 14.79 -17.52 -9.66
CA GLU A 574 14.79 -18.84 -10.27
C GLU A 574 16.20 -19.30 -10.69
N MET A 575 17.15 -18.37 -10.88
CA MET A 575 18.56 -18.69 -11.15
C MET A 575 19.41 -18.92 -9.88
N ALA A 576 18.92 -18.55 -8.70
CA ALA A 576 19.62 -18.76 -7.43
C ALA A 576 19.37 -20.19 -6.90
N VAL A 577 20.00 -21.15 -7.59
CA VAL A 577 19.87 -22.59 -7.29
C VAL A 577 21.07 -23.06 -6.46
N ILE A 578 20.80 -23.65 -5.30
CA ILE A 578 21.79 -24.30 -4.43
C ILE A 578 21.36 -25.74 -4.26
N ASP A 579 22.27 -26.68 -4.53
CA ASP A 579 22.03 -28.13 -4.48
C ASP A 579 20.82 -28.59 -5.32
N GLY A 580 20.59 -27.94 -6.47
CA GLY A 580 19.50 -28.26 -7.39
C GLY A 580 18.13 -27.70 -7.00
N VAL A 581 18.04 -26.91 -5.91
CA VAL A 581 16.79 -26.33 -5.41
C VAL A 581 16.86 -24.80 -5.41
N GLN A 582 15.75 -24.15 -5.75
CA GLN A 582 15.59 -22.69 -5.62
C GLN A 582 15.37 -22.31 -4.16
N HIS A 583 16.03 -21.26 -3.70
CA HIS A 583 15.90 -20.78 -2.32
C HIS A 583 15.16 -19.45 -2.26
N LYS A 584 14.37 -19.27 -1.20
CA LYS A 584 13.79 -17.97 -0.86
C LYS A 584 14.86 -17.08 -0.23
N GLY A 585 14.80 -15.78 -0.54
CA GLY A 585 15.64 -14.76 0.06
C GLY A 585 16.24 -13.80 -0.95
N SER A 586 16.99 -12.84 -0.42
CA SER A 586 17.75 -11.86 -1.20
C SER A 586 19.00 -12.52 -1.81
N LEU A 587 18.80 -13.33 -2.86
CA LEU A 587 19.84 -14.14 -3.49
C LEU A 587 19.91 -13.92 -5.00
N ALA A 588 21.13 -13.98 -5.55
CA ALA A 588 21.39 -14.00 -6.98
C ALA A 588 22.61 -14.85 -7.32
N ARG A 589 22.68 -15.31 -8.57
CA ARG A 589 23.83 -16.08 -9.08
C ARG A 589 24.68 -15.17 -9.96
N ILE A 590 25.95 -15.01 -9.61
CA ILE A 590 26.89 -14.23 -10.42
C ILE A 590 27.36 -15.09 -11.59
N GLU A 591 27.07 -14.62 -12.81
CA GLU A 591 27.57 -15.15 -14.07
C GLU A 591 28.77 -14.34 -14.60
N PRO A 592 29.76 -15.01 -15.25
CA PRO A 592 29.77 -16.43 -15.63
C PRO A 592 30.26 -17.41 -14.54
N GLU A 593 30.50 -16.93 -13.32
CA GLU A 593 31.08 -17.74 -12.24
C GLU A 593 30.16 -18.84 -11.71
N GLY A 594 28.83 -18.73 -11.92
CA GLY A 594 27.84 -19.66 -11.38
C GLY A 594 27.71 -19.62 -9.86
N ARG A 595 28.24 -18.61 -9.18
CA ARG A 595 28.28 -18.52 -7.71
C ARG A 595 27.05 -17.81 -7.17
N VAL A 596 26.26 -18.50 -6.35
CA VAL A 596 25.13 -17.89 -5.61
C VAL A 596 25.66 -17.09 -4.42
N VAL A 597 25.21 -15.85 -4.29
CA VAL A 597 25.53 -14.92 -3.20
C VAL A 597 24.29 -14.14 -2.80
N ARG A 598 24.38 -13.33 -1.73
CA ARG A 598 23.35 -12.36 -1.40
C ARG A 598 23.25 -11.30 -2.51
N MET A 599 22.04 -10.81 -2.79
CA MET A 599 21.76 -9.97 -3.96
C MET A 599 22.67 -8.73 -4.03
N TRP A 600 22.87 -8.07 -2.89
CA TRP A 600 23.69 -6.86 -2.82
C TRP A 600 25.11 -7.10 -3.34
N GLU A 601 25.73 -8.22 -2.97
CA GLU A 601 27.08 -8.61 -3.36
C GLU A 601 27.14 -8.95 -4.85
N ALA A 602 26.06 -9.50 -5.42
CA ALA A 602 25.94 -9.68 -6.87
C ALA A 602 25.84 -8.32 -7.60
N MET A 603 24.99 -7.40 -7.11
CA MET A 603 24.86 -6.05 -7.64
C MET A 603 26.20 -5.30 -7.57
N GLU A 604 26.88 -5.32 -6.42
CA GLU A 604 28.19 -4.69 -6.21
C GLU A 604 29.25 -5.26 -7.16
N THR A 605 29.25 -6.59 -7.35
CA THR A 605 30.14 -7.24 -8.31
C THR A 605 29.91 -6.72 -9.73
N TYR A 606 28.66 -6.64 -10.18
CA TYR A 606 28.34 -6.18 -11.53
C TYR A 606 28.55 -4.68 -11.73
N LEU A 607 28.32 -3.86 -10.70
CA LEU A 607 28.64 -2.44 -10.71
C LEU A 607 30.14 -2.21 -10.91
N ASN A 608 30.99 -2.97 -10.21
CA ASN A 608 32.44 -2.91 -10.37
C ASN A 608 32.89 -3.39 -11.76
N ARG A 609 32.19 -4.37 -12.34
CA ARG A 609 32.44 -4.84 -13.72
C ARG A 609 31.92 -3.89 -14.80
N ARG A 610 31.10 -2.90 -14.43
CA ARG A 610 30.33 -2.06 -15.38
C ARG A 610 29.54 -2.92 -16.37
N GLN A 611 28.96 -4.01 -15.88
CA GLN A 611 28.22 -4.98 -16.68
C GLN A 611 26.79 -4.47 -16.91
N PRO A 612 26.33 -4.30 -18.17
CA PRO A 612 24.92 -4.10 -18.46
C PRO A 612 24.10 -5.29 -17.96
N LEU A 613 22.96 -5.03 -17.30
CA LEU A 613 22.11 -6.08 -16.75
C LEU A 613 20.70 -6.08 -17.36
N ILE A 614 20.04 -7.23 -17.27
CA ILE A 614 18.64 -7.44 -17.63
C ILE A 614 17.93 -8.17 -16.50
N ILE A 615 16.62 -7.98 -16.38
CA ILE A 615 15.74 -8.84 -15.56
C ILE A 615 14.77 -9.56 -16.49
N ILE A 616 14.58 -10.85 -16.26
CA ILE A 616 13.50 -11.62 -16.89
C ILE A 616 12.46 -11.94 -15.81
N ALA A 617 11.18 -11.72 -16.07
CA ALA A 617 10.11 -11.91 -15.10
C ALA A 617 8.85 -12.57 -15.69
N GLY A 618 8.01 -13.11 -14.82
CA GLY A 618 6.71 -13.67 -15.18
C GLY A 618 5.62 -12.61 -15.37
N ALA A 619 4.37 -13.01 -15.16
CA ALA A 619 3.21 -12.12 -15.22
C ALA A 619 3.12 -11.17 -14.02
N ASP A 620 2.39 -10.05 -14.17
CA ASP A 620 2.09 -9.07 -13.11
C ASP A 620 3.35 -8.52 -12.38
N TYR A 621 4.43 -8.28 -13.13
CA TYR A 621 5.67 -7.74 -12.58
C TYR A 621 5.47 -6.30 -12.08
N GLY A 622 5.77 -6.06 -10.81
CA GLY A 622 5.70 -4.77 -10.15
C GLY A 622 4.35 -4.45 -9.49
N GLN A 623 3.54 -5.43 -9.13
CA GLN A 623 2.24 -5.17 -8.48
C GLN A 623 2.36 -4.48 -7.10
N GLY A 624 1.35 -3.69 -6.74
CA GLY A 624 1.20 -3.12 -5.40
C GLY A 624 1.57 -1.63 -5.29
N SER A 625 2.56 -1.31 -4.45
CA SER A 625 2.88 0.08 -4.06
C SER A 625 3.46 0.90 -5.23
N SER A 626 3.17 2.20 -5.26
CA SER A 626 3.66 3.14 -6.27
C SER A 626 5.16 3.52 -6.16
N ARG A 627 5.89 2.94 -5.20
CA ARG A 627 7.27 3.30 -4.87
C ARG A 627 8.19 3.25 -6.11
N ASP A 628 8.74 4.40 -6.47
CA ASP A 628 9.69 4.51 -7.58
C ASP A 628 11.06 3.88 -7.26
N TRP A 629 11.37 3.66 -5.98
CA TRP A 629 12.57 2.92 -5.56
C TRP A 629 12.65 1.49 -6.09
N ALA A 630 11.51 0.87 -6.40
CA ALA A 630 11.48 -0.41 -7.11
C ALA A 630 12.08 -0.31 -8.53
N ALA A 631 12.09 0.87 -9.15
CA ALA A 631 12.77 1.14 -10.42
C ALA A 631 14.15 1.80 -10.23
N LYS A 632 14.29 2.76 -9.29
CA LYS A 632 15.57 3.41 -8.99
C LYS A 632 16.63 2.40 -8.58
N GLY A 633 16.29 1.47 -7.68
CA GLY A 633 17.18 0.40 -7.24
C GLY A 633 17.62 -0.52 -8.37
N VAL A 634 16.65 -0.94 -9.22
CA VAL A 634 16.90 -1.77 -10.42
C VAL A 634 17.84 -1.06 -11.39
N ARG A 635 17.58 0.22 -11.71
CA ARG A 635 18.44 1.00 -12.60
C ARG A 635 19.83 1.21 -12.02
N LEU A 636 19.91 1.58 -10.75
CA LEU A 636 21.18 1.80 -10.04
C LEU A 636 22.00 0.51 -9.87
N ALA A 637 21.38 -0.68 -9.99
CA ALA A 637 22.10 -1.95 -10.07
C ALA A 637 22.82 -2.15 -11.41
N GLY A 638 22.47 -1.38 -12.44
CA GLY A 638 22.98 -1.54 -13.81
C GLY A 638 21.98 -2.19 -14.78
N VAL A 639 20.72 -2.41 -14.38
CA VAL A 639 19.70 -2.98 -15.26
C VAL A 639 19.30 -1.94 -16.32
N GLU A 640 19.36 -2.33 -17.58
CA GLU A 640 18.99 -1.47 -18.72
C GLU A 640 17.64 -1.86 -19.33
N ALA A 641 17.23 -3.13 -19.20
CA ALA A 641 15.95 -3.63 -19.68
C ALA A 641 15.31 -4.62 -18.69
N VAL A 642 13.98 -4.68 -18.69
CA VAL A 642 13.19 -5.73 -18.04
C VAL A 642 12.33 -6.38 -19.10
N VAL A 643 12.39 -7.70 -19.23
CA VAL A 643 11.49 -8.47 -20.10
C VAL A 643 10.56 -9.29 -19.24
N ALA A 644 9.26 -9.02 -19.30
CA ALA A 644 8.25 -9.71 -18.49
C ALA A 644 7.11 -10.27 -19.33
N GLU A 645 6.30 -11.18 -18.79
CA GLU A 645 5.06 -11.60 -19.44
C GLU A 645 3.97 -10.50 -19.32
N GLY A 646 4.04 -9.69 -18.26
CA GLY A 646 3.17 -8.53 -18.05
C GLY A 646 3.71 -7.58 -16.98
N PHE A 647 3.30 -6.31 -17.04
CA PHE A 647 3.67 -5.28 -16.07
C PHE A 647 2.44 -4.65 -15.44
N GLU A 648 2.57 -4.28 -14.17
CA GLU A 648 1.61 -3.41 -13.50
C GLU A 648 1.91 -1.94 -13.82
N ARG A 649 0.84 -1.14 -14.00
CA ARG A 649 0.89 0.17 -14.66
C ARG A 649 1.94 1.12 -14.05
N ILE A 650 1.88 1.34 -12.74
CA ILE A 650 2.73 2.32 -12.05
C ILE A 650 4.20 1.91 -12.15
N HIS A 651 4.49 0.62 -11.96
CA HIS A 651 5.87 0.14 -11.98
C HIS A 651 6.48 0.27 -13.37
N ARG A 652 5.73 -0.04 -14.44
CA ARG A 652 6.16 0.19 -15.82
C ARG A 652 6.57 1.65 -16.05
N THR A 653 5.74 2.61 -15.64
CA THR A 653 6.05 4.04 -15.77
C THR A 653 7.29 4.43 -14.95
N ASN A 654 7.46 3.87 -13.76
CA ASN A 654 8.65 4.11 -12.94
C ASN A 654 9.94 3.59 -13.59
N LEU A 655 9.89 2.42 -14.25
CA LEU A 655 11.02 1.88 -15.02
C LEU A 655 11.42 2.85 -16.13
N ILE A 656 10.43 3.34 -16.89
CA ILE A 656 10.63 4.31 -17.98
C ILE A 656 11.26 5.60 -17.44
N GLY A 657 10.75 6.15 -16.33
CA GLY A 657 11.29 7.36 -15.71
C GLY A 657 12.72 7.23 -15.20
N MET A 658 13.19 6.01 -14.92
CA MET A 658 14.60 5.73 -14.61
C MET A 658 15.41 5.28 -15.83
N GLY A 659 14.80 5.24 -17.00
CA GLY A 659 15.46 4.85 -18.23
C GLY A 659 15.66 3.35 -18.40
N VAL A 660 14.94 2.50 -17.66
CA VAL A 660 14.93 1.05 -17.89
C VAL A 660 13.88 0.73 -18.94
N LEU A 661 14.23 -0.04 -19.98
CA LEU A 661 13.31 -0.37 -21.08
C LEU A 661 12.38 -1.53 -20.68
N PRO A 662 11.06 -1.29 -20.51
CA PRO A 662 10.12 -2.39 -20.29
C PRO A 662 9.77 -3.07 -21.62
N LEU A 663 9.95 -4.39 -21.67
CA LEU A 663 9.69 -5.25 -22.81
C LEU A 663 8.76 -6.37 -22.39
N GLN A 664 7.78 -6.70 -23.24
CA GLN A 664 6.83 -7.75 -22.94
C GLN A 664 6.98 -8.91 -23.91
N PHE A 665 7.03 -10.14 -23.41
CA PHE A 665 7.01 -11.33 -24.25
C PHE A 665 5.73 -11.39 -25.10
N GLY A 666 5.88 -11.82 -26.36
CA GLY A 666 4.73 -12.15 -27.20
C GLY A 666 4.01 -13.42 -26.71
N PRO A 667 2.74 -13.64 -27.10
CA PRO A 667 1.98 -14.83 -26.71
C PRO A 667 2.73 -16.13 -27.00
N GLY A 668 2.74 -17.05 -26.02
CA GLY A 668 3.38 -18.35 -26.13
C GLY A 668 4.90 -18.35 -25.89
N ASN A 669 5.52 -17.19 -25.68
CA ASN A 669 6.90 -17.08 -25.22
C ASN A 669 6.93 -16.60 -23.77
N ASP A 670 7.76 -17.25 -22.97
CA ASP A 670 8.08 -16.88 -21.60
C ASP A 670 9.43 -17.49 -21.22
N ARG A 671 9.90 -17.23 -20.01
CA ARG A 671 11.18 -17.76 -19.51
C ARG A 671 11.25 -19.30 -19.49
N LYS A 672 10.11 -19.99 -19.33
CA LYS A 672 10.03 -21.44 -19.18
C LYS A 672 10.02 -22.14 -20.54
N THR A 673 9.18 -21.67 -21.46
CA THR A 673 9.09 -22.13 -22.85
C THR A 673 10.38 -21.89 -23.63
N LEU A 674 11.08 -20.79 -23.33
CA LEU A 674 12.41 -20.50 -23.85
C LEU A 674 13.54 -21.23 -23.11
N ALA A 675 13.23 -21.96 -22.03
CA ALA A 675 14.15 -22.70 -21.18
C ALA A 675 15.36 -21.85 -20.73
N LEU A 676 15.08 -20.63 -20.24
CA LEU A 676 16.10 -19.72 -19.75
C LEU A 676 16.59 -20.18 -18.37
N ASP A 677 17.90 -20.26 -18.19
CA ASP A 677 18.52 -20.70 -16.93
C ASP A 677 19.38 -19.61 -16.26
N GLY A 678 19.53 -18.47 -16.92
CA GLY A 678 20.29 -17.32 -16.44
C GLY A 678 21.75 -17.31 -16.89
N THR A 679 22.24 -18.31 -17.63
CA THR A 679 23.61 -18.33 -18.15
C THR A 679 23.78 -17.56 -19.47
N GLU A 680 22.67 -17.09 -20.05
CA GLU A 680 22.66 -16.44 -21.35
C GLU A 680 23.15 -14.99 -21.29
N VAL A 681 23.45 -14.45 -22.47
CA VAL A 681 23.74 -13.03 -22.71
C VAL A 681 22.65 -12.46 -23.60
N TYR A 682 22.20 -11.24 -23.31
CA TYR A 682 21.03 -10.64 -23.92
C TYR A 682 21.37 -9.35 -24.70
N GLY A 683 20.63 -9.10 -25.77
CA GLY A 683 20.63 -7.85 -26.51
C GLY A 683 19.22 -7.47 -26.97
N VAL A 684 18.99 -6.19 -27.25
CA VAL A 684 17.71 -5.68 -27.78
C VAL A 684 17.96 -4.88 -29.06
N GLU A 685 17.26 -5.26 -30.12
CA GLU A 685 17.38 -4.65 -31.46
C GLU A 685 16.03 -4.11 -31.96
N GLY A 686 16.09 -3.01 -32.71
CA GLY A 686 14.93 -2.36 -33.33
C GLY A 686 14.80 -0.88 -32.95
N GLU A 687 13.99 -0.16 -33.72
CA GLU A 687 13.66 1.25 -33.46
C GLU A 687 12.58 1.33 -32.37
N ARG A 688 12.74 2.23 -31.40
CA ARG A 688 11.83 2.37 -30.25
C ARG A 688 10.76 3.40 -30.58
N THR A 689 9.60 2.91 -31.02
CA THR A 689 8.38 3.70 -31.19
C THR A 689 7.26 3.13 -30.32
N PRO A 690 6.19 3.91 -30.03
CA PRO A 690 5.20 3.47 -29.06
C PRO A 690 4.54 2.13 -29.42
N GLY A 691 4.64 1.14 -28.52
CA GLY A 691 4.01 -0.18 -28.67
C GLY A 691 4.61 -1.09 -29.75
N THR A 692 5.76 -0.73 -30.33
CA THR A 692 6.34 -1.47 -31.46
C THR A 692 6.87 -2.85 -31.07
N GLN A 693 7.13 -3.70 -32.06
CA GLN A 693 7.84 -4.97 -31.87
C GLN A 693 9.35 -4.76 -31.98
N LEU A 694 10.07 -5.19 -30.96
CA LEU A 694 11.53 -5.26 -30.91
C LEU A 694 11.98 -6.72 -30.93
N THR A 695 13.28 -6.94 -31.14
CA THR A 695 13.87 -8.29 -31.06
C THR A 695 14.74 -8.40 -29.81
N LEU A 696 14.39 -9.35 -28.94
CA LEU A 696 15.26 -9.83 -27.87
C LEU A 696 16.21 -10.90 -28.46
N VAL A 697 17.50 -10.61 -28.45
CA VAL A 697 18.57 -11.54 -28.83
C VAL A 697 19.06 -12.26 -27.59
N ILE A 698 19.05 -13.59 -27.60
CA ILE A 698 19.45 -14.43 -26.48
C ILE A 698 20.58 -15.35 -26.94
N GLU A 699 21.79 -15.11 -26.46
CA GLU A 699 22.98 -15.90 -26.74
C GLU A 699 23.21 -16.90 -25.61
N ARG A 700 23.03 -18.18 -25.90
CA ARG A 700 23.26 -19.26 -24.93
C ARG A 700 24.75 -19.57 -24.81
N ARG A 701 25.15 -20.12 -23.66
CA ARG A 701 26.54 -20.54 -23.38
C ARG A 701 27.13 -21.50 -24.44
N GLY A 702 26.28 -22.26 -25.15
CA GLY A 702 26.68 -23.14 -26.26
C GLY A 702 26.84 -22.46 -27.62
N GLY A 703 26.74 -21.13 -27.71
CA GLY A 703 26.84 -20.36 -28.95
C GLY A 703 25.56 -20.28 -29.78
N GLN A 704 24.50 -21.02 -29.40
CA GLN A 704 23.19 -20.89 -30.02
C GLN A 704 22.60 -19.50 -29.72
N THR A 705 22.19 -18.80 -30.78
CA THR A 705 21.48 -17.51 -30.67
C THR A 705 20.00 -17.73 -30.97
N LEU A 706 19.14 -17.27 -30.07
CA LEU A 706 17.69 -17.18 -30.29
C LEU A 706 17.30 -15.72 -30.49
N ARG A 707 16.30 -15.48 -31.34
CA ARG A 707 15.75 -14.15 -31.60
C ARG A 707 14.25 -14.22 -31.36
N VAL A 708 13.79 -13.48 -30.34
CA VAL A 708 12.41 -13.53 -29.85
C VAL A 708 11.78 -12.16 -30.04
N ALA A 709 10.59 -12.11 -30.65
CA ALA A 709 9.83 -10.87 -30.76
C ALA A 709 9.27 -10.48 -29.39
N VAL A 710 9.47 -9.22 -29.01
CA VAL A 710 8.98 -8.64 -27.75
C VAL A 710 8.35 -7.28 -28.00
N THR A 711 7.23 -7.01 -27.35
CA THR A 711 6.55 -5.71 -27.45
C THR A 711 7.30 -4.68 -26.61
N CYS A 712 7.65 -3.54 -27.21
CA CYS A 712 8.13 -2.37 -26.52
C CYS A 712 6.99 -1.74 -25.72
N ARG A 713 7.11 -1.71 -24.39
CA ARG A 713 6.09 -1.15 -23.49
C ARG A 713 6.32 0.32 -23.17
N LEU A 714 6.87 1.06 -24.13
CA LEU A 714 6.69 2.51 -24.23
C LEU A 714 5.36 2.70 -24.96
N ASP A 715 4.32 3.11 -24.26
CA ASP A 715 2.94 3.09 -24.73
C ASP A 715 2.55 4.42 -25.40
N THR A 716 3.28 5.52 -25.15
CA THR A 716 3.04 6.86 -25.71
C THR A 716 4.32 7.50 -26.27
N ALA A 717 4.17 8.54 -27.11
CA ALA A 717 5.30 9.32 -27.62
C ALA A 717 6.06 10.07 -26.51
N GLU A 718 5.34 10.53 -25.47
CA GLU A 718 5.95 11.15 -24.30
C GLU A 718 6.87 10.17 -23.57
N GLU A 719 6.44 8.92 -23.39
CA GLU A 719 7.26 7.91 -22.74
C GLU A 719 8.53 7.57 -23.53
N VAL A 720 8.47 7.63 -24.87
CA VAL A 720 9.68 7.53 -25.71
C VAL A 720 10.59 8.72 -25.44
N SER A 721 10.06 9.95 -25.39
CA SER A 721 10.85 11.14 -25.07
C SER A 721 11.48 11.07 -23.67
N VAL A 722 10.75 10.59 -22.67
CA VAL A 722 11.26 10.43 -21.29
C VAL A 722 12.32 9.34 -21.23
N TYR A 723 12.14 8.23 -21.93
CA TYR A 723 13.12 7.15 -21.97
C TYR A 723 14.44 7.56 -22.64
N GLU A 724 14.38 8.31 -23.74
CA GLU A 724 15.56 8.72 -24.52
C GLU A 724 16.35 9.88 -23.89
N ALA A 725 15.71 10.68 -23.02
CA ALA A 725 16.39 11.67 -22.17
C ALA A 725 17.33 10.97 -21.15
#